data_AF-A0A7C6JTP4-F1
#
_entry.id   AF-A0A7C6JTP4-F1
#
_cell.length_a   1.000
_cell.length_b   1.000
_cell.length_c   1.000
_cell.angle_alpha   90.00
_cell.angle_beta   90.00
_cell.angle_gamma   90.00
#
_symmetry.space_group_name_H-M   'P 1'
#
loop_
_entity.id
_entity.type
_entity.pdbx_description
1 polymer ?
#
loop_
_entity_poly.entity_id
_entity_poly.type
_entity_poly.pdbx_seq_one_letter_code
_entity_poly.pdbx_strand_id
1 'polypeptide(L)'
;MFKKHWYQKLFCLLVLVCMVTGSVSTAGAAAQPASQQKVVSAGTTWEVAKTTALSSLTLKEGAAITAPGNYTVTLTVGGVETAIEQGTYQGDIVLTVTPKLATNPSSYNGRGIDDYRAAIYVDNTGLVKSQSISAAVKGTKVTDTAAENIKITSNSDNFTGIMVNGGEYTVKDSTFYFKSNSDGSKVSDFTGYGSVISAFNDAKLTLDNVYINTWGVARTALFADSSSDALITDSRINVWGGTLYDGYVNSADQTKMVAPPWVLGITGNARSTNMMGNCSSTTVVRSNVTADQWGVLSTDSGSDMLLTVVDSTLTLVGKDQKDPYSTSFGSGYGTYIIGNAQERFYGVTFNVGTYASILTGGDAVYASSNFSEPLDIYPLTQVPNGKTVTDFMGNEQEGYDTVASTTPVFKGITGLGQITRINSDAFGFMAHNSGSLTITDGTVVTTDNAAFLIKSGDVDINVNDGAKINPKDGVLLQMIDNDDSIVGAVMEAGGPTFNTDFYEKAGYPGIDYSVKVTKAGRNTVNFNAEAVDLKGNLYNGTGYFGGGPSPSNQAADLLNVTLGKDSTLTGAISATSVIHVDENGVQNEHFTIDQYYYLGHVANKGYYNGGNDISLTLKDNGSWEVTDTSIITSLTIGDGCSITAPAGKTLLMYVNGAYTPVKAGTYTGLIKLEVY
;
A
#
# COMPACT_ATOMS: atom_id res chain seq x y z
N MET A 1 10.96 -72.62 16.02
CA MET A 1 10.76 -72.47 17.48
C MET A 1 12.13 -72.34 18.16
N PHE A 2 12.74 -71.15 18.20
CA PHE A 2 14.00 -70.84 18.92
C PHE A 2 14.06 -69.32 19.18
N LYS A 3 14.00 -68.90 20.46
CA LYS A 3 15.05 -68.22 21.28
C LYS A 3 15.45 -66.80 20.81
N LYS A 4 15.13 -65.74 21.57
CA LYS A 4 15.79 -65.14 22.77
C LYS A 4 17.06 -64.29 22.46
N HIS A 5 16.89 -62.98 22.71
CA HIS A 5 17.78 -61.96 23.30
C HIS A 5 19.32 -62.18 23.49
N TRP A 6 20.02 -61.02 23.54
CA TRP A 6 21.42 -60.71 23.96
C TRP A 6 22.48 -60.91 22.84
N TYR A 7 23.59 -60.16 22.63
CA TYR A 7 24.48 -59.33 23.49
C TYR A 7 25.52 -58.52 22.63
N GLN A 8 25.94 -57.33 23.11
CA GLN A 8 27.32 -56.75 23.22
C GLN A 8 28.38 -56.64 22.07
N LYS A 9 28.91 -55.40 21.93
CA LYS A 9 30.34 -54.91 22.03
C LYS A 9 31.30 -54.77 20.82
N LEU A 10 31.89 -53.54 20.73
CA LEU A 10 33.30 -53.09 20.46
C LEU A 10 33.99 -53.54 19.14
N PHE A 11 34.84 -52.82 18.40
CA PHE A 11 35.83 -51.71 18.54
C PHE A 11 36.18 -51.27 17.09
N CYS A 12 36.30 -49.99 16.70
CA CYS A 12 37.56 -49.22 16.48
C CYS A 12 37.17 -47.99 15.63
N LEU A 13 37.33 -46.76 16.12
CA LEU A 13 38.45 -45.85 15.84
C LEU A 13 38.58 -45.40 14.37
N LEU A 14 38.01 -44.23 14.04
CA LEU A 14 38.80 -43.18 13.38
C LEU A 14 38.22 -41.81 13.75
N VAL A 15 39.06 -41.02 14.41
CA VAL A 15 38.85 -39.63 14.79
C VAL A 15 39.14 -38.77 13.57
N LEU A 16 38.18 -37.95 13.12
CA LEU A 16 38.46 -36.77 12.34
C LEU A 16 37.87 -35.57 13.08
N VAL A 17 38.75 -34.88 13.81
CA VAL A 17 38.46 -33.58 14.44
C VAL A 17 38.42 -32.54 13.33
N CYS A 18 37.24 -32.03 13.01
CA CYS A 18 37.10 -30.68 12.48
C CYS A 18 36.60 -29.79 13.62
N MET A 19 37.49 -28.97 14.17
CA MET A 19 37.16 -27.91 15.10
C MET A 19 36.24 -26.92 14.40
N VAL A 20 34.95 -26.92 14.72
CA VAL A 20 34.10 -25.75 14.53
C VAL A 20 34.19 -24.95 15.81
N THR A 21 35.03 -23.91 15.81
CA THR A 21 35.05 -22.89 16.85
C THR A 21 33.80 -22.03 16.70
N GLY A 22 32.66 -22.53 17.18
CA GLY A 22 31.47 -21.73 17.42
C GLY A 22 31.75 -20.81 18.62
N SER A 23 32.06 -19.55 18.35
CA SER A 23 32.16 -18.54 19.40
C SER A 23 30.74 -18.12 19.80
N VAL A 24 30.20 -18.76 20.83
CA VAL A 24 29.02 -18.25 21.55
C VAL A 24 29.45 -16.98 22.25
N SER A 25 29.12 -15.81 21.69
CA SER A 25 29.30 -14.55 22.39
C SER A 25 28.17 -14.37 23.39
N THR A 26 28.49 -14.44 24.68
CA THR A 26 27.62 -13.97 25.75
C THR A 26 27.36 -12.48 25.57
N ALA A 27 26.11 -12.09 25.33
CA ALA A 27 25.69 -10.71 25.48
C ALA A 27 25.87 -10.28 26.94
N GLY A 28 26.70 -9.25 27.15
CA GLY A 28 26.69 -8.35 28.29
C GLY A 28 26.77 -8.99 29.68
N ALA A 29 27.97 -9.13 30.22
CA ALA A 29 28.13 -8.88 31.65
C ALA A 29 27.57 -7.48 31.93
N ALA A 30 26.70 -7.34 32.94
CA ALA A 30 26.21 -6.05 33.40
C ALA A 30 27.39 -5.09 33.55
N ALA A 31 27.38 -4.00 32.77
CA ALA A 31 28.42 -2.99 32.83
C ALA A 31 28.55 -2.49 34.27
N GLN A 32 29.79 -2.39 34.79
CA GLN A 32 30.02 -1.63 36.01
C GLN A 32 29.41 -0.23 35.83
N PRO A 33 28.69 0.32 36.83
CA PRO A 33 28.15 1.66 36.72
C PRO A 33 29.30 2.65 36.46
N ALA A 34 29.25 3.33 35.32
CA ALA A 34 30.26 4.31 34.95
C ALA A 34 30.29 5.43 36.00
N SER A 35 31.41 5.64 36.68
CA SER A 35 31.55 6.73 37.67
C SER A 35 31.72 8.11 37.02
N GLN A 36 31.79 8.17 35.70
CA GLN A 36 32.11 9.39 34.95
C GLN A 36 30.85 10.23 34.71
N GLN A 37 30.93 11.51 35.08
CA GLN A 37 29.90 12.51 34.81
C GLN A 37 30.41 13.49 33.74
N LYS A 38 29.50 14.02 32.92
CA LYS A 38 29.83 15.04 31.92
C LYS A 38 28.83 16.19 31.95
N VAL A 39 29.36 17.41 31.93
CA VAL A 39 28.59 18.63 31.65
C VAL A 39 29.15 19.25 30.37
N VAL A 40 28.28 19.54 29.41
CA VAL A 40 28.62 20.31 28.20
C VAL A 40 28.08 21.72 28.41
N SER A 41 28.99 22.70 28.38
CA SER A 41 28.69 24.09 28.69
C SER A 41 27.79 24.72 27.64
N ALA A 42 27.11 25.81 28.03
CA ALA A 42 26.19 26.52 27.14
C ALA A 42 26.91 26.99 25.86
N GLY A 43 26.27 26.80 24.71
CA GLY A 43 26.81 27.17 23.39
C GLY A 43 28.06 26.42 22.96
N THR A 44 28.44 25.33 23.64
CA THR A 44 29.64 24.53 23.29
C THR A 44 29.28 23.18 22.70
N THR A 45 30.12 22.71 21.78
CA THR A 45 29.99 21.37 21.19
C THR A 45 31.01 20.42 21.80
N TRP A 46 30.57 19.24 22.22
CA TRP A 46 31.44 18.15 22.60
C TRP A 46 31.50 17.10 21.48
N GLU A 47 32.67 16.96 20.85
CA GLU A 47 32.94 15.87 19.93
C GLU A 47 33.28 14.58 20.70
N VAL A 48 32.48 13.54 20.52
CA VAL A 48 32.66 12.22 21.12
C VAL A 48 33.40 11.34 20.12
N ALA A 49 34.71 11.20 20.29
CA ALA A 49 35.55 10.45 19.35
C ALA A 49 35.47 8.92 19.51
N LYS A 50 34.92 8.42 20.62
CA LYS A 50 34.78 6.99 20.89
C LYS A 50 33.61 6.71 21.82
N THR A 51 33.08 5.48 21.76
CA THR A 51 32.00 5.06 22.66
C THR A 51 32.36 5.34 24.12
N THR A 52 31.48 6.06 24.81
CA THR A 52 31.72 6.60 26.15
C THR A 52 30.54 6.28 27.06
N ALA A 53 30.81 5.66 28.20
CA ALA A 53 29.82 5.38 29.24
C ALA A 53 29.87 6.43 30.37
N LEU A 54 28.72 6.86 30.87
CA LEU A 54 28.57 7.89 31.89
C LEU A 54 27.49 7.49 32.91
N SER A 55 27.53 8.06 34.12
CA SER A 55 26.40 8.00 35.09
C SER A 55 25.49 9.22 35.02
N SER A 56 26.00 10.34 34.51
CA SER A 56 25.23 11.56 34.28
C SER A 56 25.80 12.37 33.13
N LEU A 57 24.89 12.93 32.32
CA LEU A 57 25.18 13.85 31.24
C LEU A 57 24.26 15.07 31.37
N THR A 58 24.82 16.28 31.41
CA THR A 58 24.05 17.52 31.36
C THR A 58 24.45 18.34 30.14
N LEU A 59 23.49 18.63 29.27
CA LEU A 59 23.60 19.53 28.13
C LEU A 59 22.94 20.86 28.49
N LYS A 60 23.74 21.92 28.56
CA LYS A 60 23.24 23.28 28.79
C LYS A 60 22.64 23.87 27.51
N GLU A 61 22.04 25.05 27.63
CA GLU A 61 21.42 25.75 26.50
C GLU A 61 22.40 25.94 25.34
N GLY A 62 21.97 25.56 24.14
CA GLY A 62 22.79 25.60 22.93
C GLY A 62 23.99 24.64 22.92
N ALA A 63 24.10 23.72 23.90
CA ALA A 63 25.12 22.69 23.87
C ALA A 63 24.79 21.61 22.83
N ALA A 64 25.81 21.09 22.15
CA ALA A 64 25.67 20.04 21.16
C ALA A 64 26.63 18.88 21.43
N ILE A 65 26.26 17.68 20.98
CA ILE A 65 27.17 16.53 20.89
C ILE A 65 27.30 16.15 19.42
N THR A 66 28.53 15.94 18.97
CA THR A 66 28.84 15.47 17.62
C THR A 66 29.75 14.26 17.67
N ALA A 67 29.90 13.58 16.54
CA ALA A 67 30.96 12.60 16.29
C ALA A 67 31.95 13.16 15.26
N PRO A 68 33.16 12.58 15.12
CA PRO A 68 34.06 12.89 14.01
C PRO A 68 33.36 12.69 12.65
N GLY A 69 33.79 13.42 11.62
CA GLY A 69 32.99 13.67 10.41
C GLY A 69 32.40 12.45 9.68
N ASN A 70 33.07 11.31 9.67
CA ASN A 70 32.60 10.06 9.03
C ASN A 70 31.89 9.11 10.01
N TYR A 71 31.46 9.60 11.17
CA TYR A 71 30.77 8.86 12.21
C TYR A 71 29.47 9.57 12.61
N THR A 72 28.60 8.83 13.28
CA THR A 72 27.43 9.33 14.01
C THR A 72 27.60 9.03 15.49
N VAL A 73 26.86 9.75 16.34
CA VAL A 73 26.78 9.48 17.77
C VAL A 73 25.33 9.21 18.16
N THR A 74 25.12 8.14 18.93
CA THR A 74 23.81 7.77 19.47
C THR A 74 23.84 7.77 20.98
N LEU A 75 22.87 8.43 21.61
CA LEU A 75 22.66 8.40 23.05
C LEU A 75 21.69 7.28 23.42
N THR A 76 22.08 6.46 24.39
CA THR A 76 21.18 5.54 25.08
C THR A 76 21.18 5.84 26.57
N VAL A 77 20.00 5.76 27.20
CA VAL A 77 19.81 5.94 28.64
C VAL A 77 19.03 4.76 29.19
N GLY A 78 19.64 3.97 30.07
CA GLY A 78 19.04 2.74 30.59
C GLY A 78 18.64 1.74 29.50
N GLY A 79 19.40 1.71 28.40
CA GLY A 79 19.14 0.89 27.22
C GLY A 79 17.95 1.34 26.36
N VAL A 80 17.56 2.61 26.44
CA VAL A 80 16.56 3.24 25.55
C VAL A 80 17.27 4.26 24.68
N GLU A 81 17.14 4.15 23.36
CA GLU A 81 17.67 5.16 22.45
C GLU A 81 16.90 6.47 22.61
N THR A 82 17.62 7.58 22.74
CA THR A 82 17.05 8.88 23.13
C THR A 82 17.66 9.97 22.27
N ALA A 83 16.82 10.90 21.79
CA ALA A 83 17.27 12.10 21.10
C ALA A 83 18.23 12.91 22.00
N ILE A 84 19.29 13.44 21.39
CA ILE A 84 20.28 14.27 22.08
C ILE A 84 19.75 15.70 22.12
N GLU A 85 19.23 16.10 23.28
CA GLU A 85 18.59 17.39 23.51
C GLU A 85 19.14 18.05 24.77
N GLN A 86 18.88 19.36 24.93
CA GLN A 86 19.21 20.07 26.16
C GLN A 86 18.52 19.40 27.36
N GLY A 87 19.26 19.23 28.45
CA GLY A 87 18.72 18.65 29.67
C GLY A 87 19.74 17.89 30.50
N THR A 88 19.25 17.16 31.51
CA THR A 88 20.06 16.28 32.35
C THR A 88 19.56 14.85 32.23
N TYR A 89 20.46 13.97 31.82
CA TYR A 89 20.25 12.53 31.77
C TYR A 89 20.97 11.87 32.96
N GLN A 90 20.36 10.82 33.51
CA GLN A 90 20.91 10.05 34.62
C GLN A 90 20.69 8.54 34.41
N GLY A 91 21.56 7.73 35.02
CA GLY A 91 21.48 6.28 34.96
C GLY A 91 22.61 5.69 34.12
N ASP A 92 22.33 4.56 33.46
CA ASP A 92 23.29 3.94 32.54
C ASP A 92 23.27 4.67 31.20
N ILE A 93 24.23 5.57 30.99
CA ILE A 93 24.31 6.40 29.79
C ILE A 93 25.43 5.88 28.91
N VAL A 94 25.13 5.58 27.64
CA VAL A 94 26.15 5.23 26.64
C VAL A 94 25.98 6.12 25.42
N LEU A 95 27.03 6.86 25.08
CA LEU A 95 27.19 7.55 23.81
C LEU A 95 27.98 6.63 22.88
N THR A 96 27.30 5.99 21.93
CA THR A 96 27.90 5.04 20.99
C THR A 96 28.27 5.76 19.70
N VAL A 97 29.50 5.56 19.22
CA VAL A 97 30.00 6.14 17.97
C VAL A 97 30.08 5.05 16.90
N THR A 98 29.34 5.21 15.81
CA THR A 98 29.30 4.26 14.67
C THR A 98 29.67 4.96 13.38
N PRO A 99 30.31 4.29 12.40
CA PRO A 99 30.61 4.91 11.12
C PRO A 99 29.32 5.27 10.37
N LYS A 100 29.38 6.31 9.54
CA LYS A 100 28.31 6.59 8.55
C LYS A 100 28.36 5.54 7.45
N LEU A 101 27.20 5.24 6.85
CA LEU A 101 27.18 4.39 5.65
C LEU A 101 27.90 5.11 4.49
N ALA A 102 28.71 4.36 3.75
CA ALA A 102 29.44 4.89 2.60
C ALA A 102 28.57 5.04 1.35
N THR A 103 27.47 4.30 1.29
CA THR A 103 26.51 4.27 0.18
C THR A 103 25.09 4.33 0.72
N ASN A 104 24.17 4.94 -0.03
CA ASN A 104 22.75 4.88 0.30
C ASN A 104 22.27 3.43 0.11
N PRO A 105 21.67 2.79 1.13
CA PRO A 105 21.18 1.42 0.98
C PRO A 105 19.86 1.34 0.17
N SER A 106 19.10 2.43 0.08
CA SER A 106 17.85 2.51 -0.68
C SER A 106 18.08 2.69 -2.18
N SER A 107 17.17 2.14 -2.98
CA SER A 107 17.12 2.35 -4.43
C SER A 107 16.81 3.79 -4.81
N TYR A 108 16.03 4.50 -3.98
CA TYR A 108 15.76 5.92 -4.16
C TYR A 108 16.89 6.79 -3.59
N ASN A 109 17.48 7.65 -4.43
CA ASN A 109 18.67 8.43 -4.10
C ASN A 109 18.47 9.96 -4.11
N GLY A 110 17.24 10.45 -4.32
CA GLY A 110 16.95 11.88 -4.43
C GLY A 110 17.32 12.71 -3.19
N ARG A 111 17.52 12.06 -2.04
CA ARG A 111 17.90 12.67 -0.75
C ARG A 111 19.39 12.54 -0.39
N GLY A 112 20.18 11.85 -1.21
CA GLY A 112 21.57 11.50 -0.86
C GLY A 112 21.65 10.38 0.18
N ILE A 113 22.66 10.41 1.04
CA ILE A 113 22.88 9.40 2.10
C ILE A 113 22.44 9.99 3.43
N ASP A 114 21.35 9.47 3.99
CA ASP A 114 20.90 9.82 5.35
C ASP A 114 21.85 9.25 6.43
N ASP A 115 21.85 9.87 7.62
CA ASP A 115 22.67 9.43 8.75
C ASP A 115 22.03 8.25 9.49
N TYR A 116 21.98 7.07 8.84
CA TYR A 116 21.39 5.85 9.38
C TYR A 116 22.10 5.36 10.66
N ARG A 117 21.29 4.99 11.66
CA ARG A 117 21.73 4.45 12.95
C ARG A 117 20.85 3.27 13.31
N ALA A 118 21.45 2.14 13.67
CA ALA A 118 20.72 0.91 13.98
C ALA A 118 21.16 0.27 15.30
N ALA A 119 20.21 -0.25 16.08
CA ALA A 119 20.56 -1.06 17.26
C ALA A 119 21.29 -2.35 16.84
N ILE A 120 20.80 -2.98 15.77
CA ILE A 120 21.39 -4.15 15.14
C ILE A 120 21.55 -3.85 13.64
N TYR A 121 22.78 -3.94 13.14
CA TYR A 121 23.09 -3.86 11.72
C TYR A 121 23.67 -5.18 11.24
N VAL A 122 23.12 -5.70 10.15
CA VAL A 122 23.51 -6.97 9.51
C VAL A 122 23.84 -6.67 8.05
N ASP A 123 24.88 -7.33 7.53
CA ASP A 123 25.15 -7.38 6.10
C ASP A 123 25.29 -8.84 5.62
N ASN A 124 25.74 -9.03 4.39
CA ASN A 124 25.97 -10.36 3.81
C ASN A 124 26.99 -11.23 4.57
N THR A 125 27.75 -10.67 5.52
CA THR A 125 28.67 -11.39 6.40
C THR A 125 28.09 -11.71 7.78
N GLY A 126 26.91 -11.17 8.10
CA GLY A 126 26.23 -11.32 9.38
C GLY A 126 26.23 -10.03 10.21
N LEU A 127 26.30 -10.17 11.54
CA LEU A 127 26.21 -9.04 12.47
C LEU A 127 27.45 -8.15 12.42
N VAL A 128 27.29 -6.89 12.04
CA VAL A 128 28.40 -5.92 12.01
C VAL A 128 28.43 -5.11 13.31
N LYS A 129 29.24 -5.57 14.26
CA LYS A 129 29.33 -4.96 15.61
C LYS A 129 29.76 -3.50 15.60
N SER A 130 30.62 -3.08 14.67
CA SER A 130 31.07 -1.68 14.56
C SER A 130 29.97 -0.73 14.08
N GLN A 131 28.95 -1.25 13.41
CA GLN A 131 27.80 -0.49 12.91
C GLN A 131 26.58 -0.58 13.85
N SER A 132 26.61 -1.53 14.79
CA SER A 132 25.50 -1.83 15.72
C SER A 132 25.62 -1.08 17.04
N ILE A 133 24.49 -0.55 17.54
CA ILE A 133 24.39 0.13 18.82
C ILE A 133 23.82 -0.84 19.87
N SER A 134 24.66 -1.78 20.30
CA SER A 134 24.26 -2.88 21.21
C SER A 134 23.70 -2.38 22.55
N ALA A 135 24.06 -1.18 23.00
CA ALA A 135 23.50 -0.56 24.19
C ALA A 135 21.98 -0.32 24.11
N ALA A 136 21.39 -0.25 22.91
CA ALA A 136 19.95 -0.10 22.70
C ALA A 136 19.19 -1.44 22.70
N VAL A 137 19.88 -2.58 22.76
CA VAL A 137 19.27 -3.91 22.72
C VAL A 137 19.14 -4.47 24.13
N LYS A 138 17.91 -4.77 24.55
CA LYS A 138 17.64 -5.53 25.78
C LYS A 138 17.32 -6.97 25.42
N GLY A 139 18.01 -7.91 26.03
CA GLY A 139 17.92 -9.35 25.71
C GLY A 139 19.29 -9.90 25.36
N THR A 140 19.41 -11.22 25.24
CA THR A 140 20.73 -11.87 25.19
C THR A 140 20.99 -12.71 23.94
N LYS A 141 20.00 -12.90 23.07
CA LYS A 141 20.14 -13.75 21.88
C LYS A 141 20.19 -12.89 20.61
N VAL A 142 21.38 -12.40 20.29
CA VAL A 142 21.68 -11.77 19.00
C VAL A 142 22.90 -12.49 18.42
N THR A 143 22.76 -13.01 17.21
CA THR A 143 23.80 -13.73 16.47
C THR A 143 23.99 -13.10 15.09
N ASP A 144 24.89 -13.69 14.30
CA ASP A 144 25.12 -13.30 12.91
C ASP A 144 23.92 -13.53 12.00
N THR A 145 22.97 -14.38 12.40
CA THR A 145 21.82 -14.79 11.56
C THR A 145 20.46 -14.58 12.22
N ALA A 146 20.41 -14.26 13.52
CA ALA A 146 19.14 -14.07 14.20
C ALA A 146 19.18 -13.18 15.44
N ALA A 147 18.03 -12.58 15.75
CA ALA A 147 17.72 -11.95 17.03
C ALA A 147 16.44 -12.58 17.62
N GLU A 148 16.49 -13.04 18.88
CA GLU A 148 15.37 -13.73 19.52
C GLU A 148 15.12 -13.18 20.92
N ASN A 149 13.86 -12.98 21.29
CA ASN A 149 13.46 -12.51 22.63
C ASN A 149 14.20 -11.22 23.04
N ILE A 150 14.25 -10.27 22.12
CA ILE A 150 14.83 -8.95 22.36
C ILE A 150 13.74 -7.88 22.48
N LYS A 151 14.10 -6.80 23.16
CA LYS A 151 13.34 -5.56 23.22
C LYS A 151 14.23 -4.40 22.82
N ILE A 152 13.75 -3.59 21.87
CA ILE A 152 14.36 -2.32 21.51
C ILE A 152 13.34 -1.20 21.74
N THR A 153 13.80 -0.10 22.33
CA THR A 153 12.96 1.07 22.61
C THR A 153 13.71 2.32 22.18
N SER A 154 13.02 3.20 21.46
CA SER A 154 13.56 4.47 20.96
C SER A 154 12.55 5.59 21.14
N ASN A 155 13.06 6.79 21.43
CA ASN A 155 12.27 8.01 21.52
C ASN A 155 12.65 9.06 20.47
N SER A 156 13.58 8.75 19.55
CA SER A 156 13.98 9.65 18.47
C SER A 156 13.26 9.30 17.16
N ASP A 157 13.25 10.25 16.23
CA ASP A 157 12.51 10.14 14.96
C ASP A 157 13.17 9.18 13.97
N ASN A 158 14.51 9.14 13.96
CA ASN A 158 15.30 8.60 12.86
C ASN A 158 16.26 7.47 13.27
N PHE A 159 15.86 6.69 14.27
CA PHE A 159 16.59 5.51 14.71
C PHE A 159 15.92 4.24 14.21
N THR A 160 16.72 3.28 13.76
CA THR A 160 16.27 1.96 13.31
C THR A 160 16.58 0.90 14.36
N GLY A 161 15.63 0.01 14.61
CA GLY A 161 15.85 -1.14 15.49
C GLY A 161 16.78 -2.15 14.83
N ILE A 162 16.40 -2.65 13.66
CA ILE A 162 17.18 -3.64 12.91
C ILE A 162 17.29 -3.20 11.46
N MET A 163 18.52 -3.13 10.95
CA MET A 163 18.81 -2.89 9.55
C MET A 163 19.55 -4.10 8.98
N VAL A 164 18.92 -4.78 8.01
CA VAL A 164 19.52 -5.88 7.25
C VAL A 164 19.86 -5.35 5.86
N ASN A 165 21.15 -5.25 5.58
CA ASN A 165 21.68 -4.67 4.36
C ASN A 165 22.46 -5.73 3.58
N GLY A 166 21.71 -6.67 2.98
CA GLY A 166 22.18 -7.93 2.42
C GLY A 166 22.22 -9.07 3.45
N GLY A 167 22.21 -10.30 2.95
CA GLY A 167 22.24 -11.53 3.75
C GLY A 167 20.86 -11.99 4.23
N GLU A 168 20.82 -13.03 5.06
CA GLU A 168 19.59 -13.59 5.64
C GLU A 168 19.56 -13.39 7.15
N TYR A 169 18.45 -12.87 7.68
CA TYR A 169 18.28 -12.61 9.10
C TYR A 169 16.88 -12.93 9.61
N THR A 170 16.81 -13.58 10.76
CA THR A 170 15.53 -13.94 11.42
C THR A 170 15.36 -13.18 12.74
N VAL A 171 14.22 -12.54 12.93
CA VAL A 171 13.83 -11.87 14.17
C VAL A 171 12.64 -12.60 14.76
N LYS A 172 12.74 -13.04 16.01
CA LYS A 172 11.73 -13.88 16.63
C LYS A 172 11.37 -13.44 18.05
N ASP A 173 10.09 -13.58 18.42
CA ASP A 173 9.59 -13.38 19.79
C ASP A 173 10.01 -12.02 20.39
N SER A 174 10.04 -10.98 19.57
CA SER A 174 10.71 -9.72 19.88
C SER A 174 9.76 -8.53 19.88
N THR A 175 10.11 -7.48 20.64
CA THR A 175 9.27 -6.28 20.81
C THR A 175 10.01 -5.00 20.46
N PHE A 176 9.37 -4.15 19.67
CA PHE A 176 9.86 -2.84 19.28
C PHE A 176 8.87 -1.78 19.72
N TYR A 177 9.33 -0.83 20.54
CA TYR A 177 8.51 0.27 21.04
C TYR A 177 9.17 1.62 20.73
N PHE A 178 8.74 2.28 19.66
CA PHE A 178 9.40 3.44 19.07
C PHE A 178 8.48 4.66 19.19
N LYS A 179 8.60 5.42 20.28
CA LYS A 179 7.69 6.51 20.58
C LYS A 179 8.39 7.85 20.40
N SER A 180 8.29 8.43 19.21
CA SER A 180 8.77 9.79 18.98
C SER A 180 7.63 10.75 18.64
N ASN A 181 7.97 12.03 18.56
CA ASN A 181 7.09 13.08 18.09
C ASN A 181 7.51 13.52 16.68
N SER A 182 7.89 12.57 15.82
CA SER A 182 8.35 12.89 14.45
C SER A 182 7.29 13.71 13.75
N ASP A 183 7.71 14.86 13.23
CA ASP A 183 6.89 15.76 12.44
C ASP A 183 7.06 15.56 10.93
N GLY A 184 7.93 14.62 10.53
CA GLY A 184 8.24 14.30 9.14
C GLY A 184 9.51 14.98 8.62
N SER A 185 10.06 15.98 9.32
CA SER A 185 11.19 16.78 8.80
C SER A 185 12.54 16.03 8.79
N LYS A 186 12.66 14.92 9.53
CA LYS A 186 13.91 14.17 9.74
C LYS A 186 13.77 12.67 9.46
N VAL A 187 12.79 12.29 8.65
CA VAL A 187 12.50 10.89 8.28
C VAL A 187 12.16 10.82 6.79
N SER A 188 12.10 9.61 6.25
CA SER A 188 11.69 9.36 4.87
C SER A 188 11.28 7.91 4.72
N ASP A 189 9.99 7.69 4.43
CA ASP A 189 9.44 6.36 4.09
C ASP A 189 9.69 5.97 2.63
N PHE A 190 10.43 6.78 1.87
CA PHE A 190 11.00 6.46 0.56
C PHE A 190 12.48 6.05 0.62
N THR A 191 13.16 6.24 1.75
CA THR A 191 14.54 5.75 1.94
C THR A 191 14.65 4.77 3.10
N GLY A 192 13.54 4.51 3.80
CA GLY A 192 13.52 3.74 5.03
C GLY A 192 14.18 4.45 6.22
N TYR A 193 14.52 5.73 6.08
CA TYR A 193 15.17 6.51 7.12
C TYR A 193 14.20 6.79 8.28
N GLY A 194 14.48 6.19 9.44
CA GLY A 194 13.63 6.24 10.62
C GLY A 194 12.62 5.09 10.74
N SER A 195 12.64 4.14 9.80
CA SER A 195 11.87 2.90 9.91
C SER A 195 12.35 2.04 11.09
N VAL A 196 11.43 1.30 11.71
CA VAL A 196 11.75 0.44 12.86
C VAL A 196 12.61 -0.74 12.44
N ILE A 197 12.25 -1.39 11.33
CA ILE A 197 13.01 -2.47 10.72
C ILE A 197 13.13 -2.21 9.22
N SER A 198 14.32 -2.44 8.66
CA SER A 198 14.58 -2.23 7.24
C SER A 198 15.36 -3.39 6.61
N ALA A 199 15.01 -3.76 5.39
CA ALA A 199 15.70 -4.72 4.54
C ALA A 199 16.14 -4.06 3.23
N PHE A 200 17.42 -4.20 2.88
CA PHE A 200 18.03 -3.60 1.70
C PHE A 200 18.99 -4.58 1.01
N ASN A 201 19.26 -4.34 -0.27
CA ASN A 201 20.33 -4.95 -1.08
C ASN A 201 20.30 -6.49 -1.05
N ASP A 202 19.24 -7.07 -1.64
CA ASP A 202 19.00 -8.52 -1.71
C ASP A 202 18.92 -9.20 -0.33
N ALA A 203 18.46 -8.46 0.69
CA ALA A 203 18.27 -9.03 2.03
C ALA A 203 17.09 -10.00 2.06
N LYS A 204 17.22 -11.07 2.82
CA LYS A 204 16.12 -11.98 3.18
C LYS A 204 15.82 -11.86 4.67
N LEU A 205 14.71 -11.22 4.99
CA LEU A 205 14.29 -10.93 6.37
C LEU A 205 13.08 -11.77 6.76
N THR A 206 13.12 -12.41 7.94
CA THR A 206 11.96 -13.09 8.53
C THR A 206 11.64 -12.47 9.90
N LEU A 207 10.39 -12.07 10.12
CA LEU A 207 9.84 -11.57 11.38
C LEU A 207 8.76 -12.55 11.87
N ASP A 208 9.05 -13.29 12.94
CA ASP A 208 8.16 -14.33 13.49
C ASP A 208 7.74 -13.98 14.92
N ASN A 209 6.43 -13.88 15.16
CA ASN A 209 5.88 -13.49 16.47
C ASN A 209 6.50 -12.20 17.02
N VAL A 210 6.51 -11.14 16.20
CA VAL A 210 7.06 -9.83 16.56
C VAL A 210 5.93 -8.85 16.89
N TYR A 211 6.17 -8.01 17.90
CA TYR A 211 5.32 -6.88 18.22
C TYR A 211 6.02 -5.56 17.91
N ILE A 212 5.48 -4.78 16.97
CA ILE A 212 5.96 -3.43 16.62
C ILE A 212 4.90 -2.40 16.99
N ASN A 213 5.32 -1.36 17.70
CA ASN A 213 4.49 -0.22 18.02
C ASN A 213 5.30 1.06 17.86
N THR A 214 4.94 1.92 16.89
CA THR A 214 5.71 3.11 16.54
C THR A 214 4.82 4.35 16.38
N TRP A 215 5.31 5.52 16.77
CA TRP A 215 4.63 6.82 16.68
C TRP A 215 5.48 7.84 15.93
N GLY A 216 4.80 8.65 15.13
CA GLY A 216 5.36 9.81 14.44
C GLY A 216 5.11 9.74 12.94
N VAL A 217 5.08 10.92 12.32
CA VAL A 217 4.90 11.09 10.87
C VAL A 217 5.95 10.27 10.10
N ALA A 218 5.50 9.55 9.06
CA ALA A 218 6.32 8.80 8.09
C ALA A 218 7.31 7.79 8.70
N ARG A 219 6.96 7.18 9.85
CA ARG A 219 7.77 6.15 10.52
C ARG A 219 7.21 4.75 10.29
N THR A 220 7.65 4.11 9.21
CA THR A 220 7.23 2.74 8.89
C THR A 220 7.74 1.72 9.92
N ALA A 221 6.95 0.68 10.15
CA ALA A 221 7.36 -0.49 10.94
C ALA A 221 8.33 -1.38 10.17
N LEU A 222 8.08 -1.57 8.86
CA LEU A 222 8.95 -2.29 7.95
C LEU A 222 9.16 -1.48 6.66
N PHE A 223 10.41 -1.38 6.23
CA PHE A 223 10.80 -0.90 4.91
C PHE A 223 11.59 -1.99 4.18
N ALA A 224 11.15 -2.39 2.99
CA ALA A 224 11.85 -3.39 2.17
C ALA A 224 12.16 -2.79 0.79
N ASP A 225 13.42 -2.82 0.37
CA ASP A 225 13.86 -2.15 -0.85
C ASP A 225 15.05 -2.87 -1.49
N SER A 226 15.42 -2.48 -2.71
CA SER A 226 16.60 -2.96 -3.43
C SER A 226 16.61 -4.49 -3.56
N SER A 227 15.54 -5.04 -4.15
CA SER A 227 15.34 -6.48 -4.40
C SER A 227 15.26 -7.35 -3.14
N SER A 228 14.90 -6.76 -1.99
CA SER A 228 14.86 -7.52 -0.73
C SER A 228 13.53 -8.27 -0.56
N ASP A 229 13.62 -9.41 0.12
CA ASP A 229 12.50 -10.28 0.45
C ASP A 229 12.21 -10.26 1.96
N ALA A 230 10.97 -9.95 2.35
CA ALA A 230 10.54 -9.93 3.74
C ALA A 230 9.36 -10.89 4.00
N LEU A 231 9.42 -11.64 5.10
CA LEU A 231 8.33 -12.47 5.61
C LEU A 231 7.94 -12.01 7.02
N ILE A 232 6.65 -11.77 7.23
CA ILE A 232 6.05 -11.46 8.54
C ILE A 232 5.07 -12.58 8.89
N THR A 233 5.29 -13.29 9.99
CA THR A 233 4.40 -14.36 10.48
C THR A 233 3.94 -14.10 11.91
N ASP A 234 2.66 -14.37 12.17
CA ASP A 234 2.07 -14.43 13.51
C ASP A 234 2.35 -13.17 14.37
N SER A 235 2.39 -12.00 13.71
CA SER A 235 2.91 -10.75 14.28
C SER A 235 1.83 -9.69 14.45
N ARG A 236 2.15 -8.67 15.25
CA ARG A 236 1.28 -7.50 15.44
C ARG A 236 2.06 -6.20 15.25
N ILE A 237 1.59 -5.37 14.34
CA ILE A 237 2.20 -4.11 13.97
C ILE A 237 1.18 -3.00 14.16
N ASN A 238 1.54 -1.94 14.90
CA ASN A 238 0.75 -0.72 14.97
C ASN A 238 1.66 0.48 14.69
N VAL A 239 1.25 1.29 13.72
CA VAL A 239 1.95 2.51 13.30
C VAL A 239 1.00 3.67 13.49
N TRP A 240 1.42 4.63 14.31
CA TRP A 240 0.64 5.80 14.66
C TRP A 240 1.27 7.03 14.05
N GLY A 241 0.42 7.94 13.57
CA GLY A 241 0.85 9.18 12.96
C GLY A 241 1.40 10.18 13.97
N GLY A 242 1.52 11.42 13.51
CA GLY A 242 1.91 12.55 14.32
C GLY A 242 1.33 13.86 13.77
N THR A 243 1.95 14.97 14.14
CA THR A 243 1.62 16.29 13.62
C THR A 243 2.67 16.69 12.60
N LEU A 244 2.26 17.01 11.38
CA LEU A 244 3.16 17.47 10.32
C LEU A 244 3.91 18.74 10.75
N TYR A 245 5.14 18.90 10.27
CA TYR A 245 5.93 20.11 10.51
C TYR A 245 5.26 21.36 9.91
N ASP A 246 5.47 22.50 10.56
CA ASP A 246 4.92 23.78 10.12
C ASP A 246 5.41 24.12 8.70
N GLY A 247 4.46 24.41 7.81
CA GLY A 247 4.76 24.77 6.42
C GLY A 247 4.93 23.59 5.47
N TYR A 248 4.61 22.35 5.88
CA TYR A 248 4.50 21.23 4.94
C TYR A 248 3.54 21.58 3.79
N VAL A 249 3.96 21.28 2.57
CA VAL A 249 3.16 21.46 1.36
C VAL A 249 2.83 20.08 0.79
N ASN A 250 1.53 19.80 0.61
CA ASN A 250 1.07 18.50 0.10
C ASN A 250 1.63 18.25 -1.31
N SER A 251 2.34 17.13 -1.48
CA SER A 251 3.07 16.83 -2.72
C SER A 251 3.26 15.32 -2.89
N ALA A 252 3.46 14.90 -4.13
CA ALA A 252 3.98 13.56 -4.46
C ALA A 252 5.50 13.58 -4.72
N ASP A 253 6.20 14.63 -4.28
CA ASP A 253 7.66 14.70 -4.35
C ASP A 253 8.29 13.85 -3.24
N GLN A 254 8.90 12.73 -3.66
CA GLN A 254 9.47 11.72 -2.78
C GLN A 254 10.65 12.24 -1.93
N THR A 255 11.22 13.40 -2.25
CA THR A 255 12.24 14.03 -1.40
C THR A 255 11.64 14.63 -0.13
N LYS A 256 10.35 14.96 -0.11
CA LYS A 256 9.69 15.70 0.99
C LYS A 256 8.32 15.15 1.42
N MET A 257 7.75 14.20 0.67
CA MET A 257 6.43 13.61 0.93
C MET A 257 6.42 12.83 2.24
N VAL A 258 5.49 13.19 3.12
CA VAL A 258 5.30 12.56 4.44
C VAL A 258 3.80 12.42 4.81
N ALA A 259 2.93 12.69 3.84
CA ALA A 259 1.47 12.54 3.88
C ALA A 259 0.99 12.21 2.45
N PRO A 260 -0.16 11.53 2.28
CA PRO A 260 -0.66 11.22 0.95
C PRO A 260 -1.08 12.50 0.19
N PRO A 261 -0.97 12.51 -1.14
CA PRO A 261 -1.63 13.50 -1.97
C PRO A 261 -3.12 13.56 -1.67
N TRP A 262 -3.63 14.75 -1.30
CA TRP A 262 -5.03 14.89 -0.93
C TRP A 262 -5.99 14.67 -2.10
N VAL A 263 -5.51 14.87 -3.32
CA VAL A 263 -6.24 14.67 -4.59
C VAL A 263 -6.72 13.22 -4.80
N LEU A 264 -6.14 12.27 -4.05
CA LEU A 264 -6.61 10.90 -3.98
C LEU A 264 -7.89 10.74 -3.14
N GLY A 265 -8.36 11.80 -2.48
CA GLY A 265 -9.50 11.76 -1.55
C GLY A 265 -9.15 11.10 -0.21
N ILE A 266 -7.90 11.20 0.24
CA ILE A 266 -7.44 10.62 1.52
C ILE A 266 -6.55 11.58 2.31
N THR A 267 -6.40 11.28 3.60
CA THR A 267 -5.48 11.99 4.51
C THR A 267 -4.69 11.01 5.40
N GLY A 268 -3.89 11.56 6.31
CA GLY A 268 -3.07 10.82 7.27
C GLY A 268 -1.59 11.10 7.11
N ASN A 269 -0.77 10.45 7.94
CA ASN A 269 0.68 10.54 7.87
C ASN A 269 1.40 9.32 8.48
N ALA A 270 0.68 8.20 8.66
CA ALA A 270 1.24 6.92 9.07
C ALA A 270 1.16 5.89 7.94
N ARG A 271 2.29 5.56 7.35
CA ARG A 271 2.40 4.40 6.46
C ARG A 271 3.00 3.24 7.23
N SER A 272 2.29 2.12 7.38
CA SER A 272 2.76 1.03 8.24
C SER A 272 3.93 0.27 7.63
N THR A 273 3.85 -0.12 6.36
CA THR A 273 5.00 -0.66 5.62
C THR A 273 5.14 0.03 4.27
N ASN A 274 6.36 0.06 3.76
CA ASN A 274 6.61 0.41 2.36
C ASN A 274 7.58 -0.58 1.72
N MET A 275 7.19 -1.10 0.56
CA MET A 275 8.02 -1.95 -0.30
C MET A 275 8.37 -1.17 -1.56
N MET A 276 9.66 -1.09 -1.86
CA MET A 276 10.21 -0.35 -2.98
C MET A 276 11.24 -1.17 -3.75
N GLY A 277 11.77 -0.60 -4.82
CA GLY A 277 12.82 -1.18 -5.64
C GLY A 277 12.29 -2.22 -6.62
N ASN A 278 13.15 -2.62 -7.55
CA ASN A 278 12.79 -3.63 -8.53
C ASN A 278 12.75 -5.00 -7.88
N CYS A 279 11.74 -5.81 -8.19
CA CYS A 279 11.67 -7.23 -7.82
C CYS A 279 11.67 -7.53 -6.31
N SER A 280 11.48 -6.54 -5.43
CA SER A 280 11.32 -6.78 -3.99
C SER A 280 10.06 -7.58 -3.70
N SER A 281 10.08 -8.37 -2.62
CA SER A 281 8.88 -9.08 -2.16
C SER A 281 8.61 -8.90 -0.67
N THR A 282 7.33 -8.85 -0.31
CA THR A 282 6.87 -8.86 1.08
C THR A 282 5.73 -9.84 1.22
N THR A 283 5.84 -10.73 2.22
CA THR A 283 4.82 -11.73 2.54
C THR A 283 4.34 -11.55 3.98
N VAL A 284 3.03 -11.46 4.20
CA VAL A 284 2.42 -11.27 5.52
C VAL A 284 1.44 -12.40 5.81
N VAL A 285 1.62 -13.11 6.92
CA VAL A 285 0.84 -14.31 7.25
C VAL A 285 0.35 -14.25 8.69
N ARG A 286 -0.95 -14.53 8.90
CA ARG A 286 -1.60 -14.61 10.23
C ARG A 286 -1.27 -13.43 11.15
N SER A 287 -1.21 -12.24 10.59
CA SER A 287 -0.75 -11.04 11.30
C SER A 287 -1.82 -9.96 11.36
N ASN A 288 -1.67 -9.06 12.34
CA ASN A 288 -2.53 -7.88 12.47
C ASN A 288 -1.69 -6.63 12.22
N VAL A 289 -2.04 -5.87 11.20
CA VAL A 289 -1.31 -4.66 10.79
C VAL A 289 -2.26 -3.47 10.85
N THR A 290 -1.88 -2.45 11.61
CA THR A 290 -2.69 -1.25 11.82
C THR A 290 -1.87 0.00 11.51
N ALA A 291 -2.46 0.92 10.75
CA ALA A 291 -1.94 2.26 10.52
C ALA A 291 -2.99 3.33 10.88
N ASP A 292 -2.54 4.44 11.47
CA ASP A 292 -3.40 5.61 11.77
C ASP A 292 -3.49 6.52 10.54
N GLN A 293 -4.40 6.15 9.64
CA GLN A 293 -4.66 6.75 8.33
C GLN A 293 -3.50 6.53 7.31
N TRP A 294 -3.65 7.07 6.10
CA TRP A 294 -2.75 6.91 4.94
C TRP A 294 -2.65 5.49 4.34
N GLY A 295 -1.88 4.56 4.91
CA GLY A 295 -1.57 3.29 4.23
C GLY A 295 -1.13 2.13 5.12
N VAL A 296 -1.74 0.95 4.97
CA VAL A 296 -1.36 -0.25 5.76
C VAL A 296 -0.14 -0.96 5.16
N LEU A 297 -0.23 -1.45 3.92
CA LEU A 297 0.87 -2.09 3.20
C LEU A 297 1.07 -1.38 1.85
N SER A 298 2.06 -0.49 1.75
CA SER A 298 2.29 0.24 0.50
C SER A 298 3.33 -0.44 -0.38
N THR A 299 3.14 -0.31 -1.68
CA THR A 299 4.22 -0.38 -2.67
C THR A 299 4.37 1.01 -3.30
N ASP A 300 5.61 1.42 -3.55
CA ASP A 300 5.93 2.73 -4.13
C ASP A 300 7.04 2.58 -5.20
N SER A 301 7.99 3.51 -5.28
CA SER A 301 9.03 3.56 -6.31
C SER A 301 9.73 2.21 -6.53
N GLY A 302 9.51 1.62 -7.69
CA GLY A 302 10.05 0.33 -8.06
C GLY A 302 9.27 -0.26 -9.23
N SER A 303 9.68 -1.44 -9.66
CA SER A 303 8.99 -2.22 -10.69
C SER A 303 8.91 -3.69 -10.31
N ASP A 304 7.85 -4.37 -10.75
CA ASP A 304 7.71 -5.82 -10.68
C ASP A 304 7.86 -6.38 -9.26
N MET A 305 7.21 -5.74 -8.30
CA MET A 305 7.23 -6.17 -6.90
C MET A 305 6.17 -7.24 -6.62
N LEU A 306 6.37 -8.05 -5.57
CA LEU A 306 5.41 -9.08 -5.14
C LEU A 306 4.96 -8.87 -3.69
N LEU A 307 3.69 -8.53 -3.49
CA LEU A 307 3.06 -8.50 -2.17
C LEU A 307 2.12 -9.69 -2.00
N THR A 308 2.34 -10.52 -0.98
CA THR A 308 1.44 -11.64 -0.66
C THR A 308 0.95 -11.54 0.77
N VAL A 309 -0.36 -11.67 0.99
CA VAL A 309 -0.97 -11.59 2.31
C VAL A 309 -1.91 -12.78 2.51
N VAL A 310 -1.74 -13.51 3.61
CA VAL A 310 -2.49 -14.72 3.94
C VAL A 310 -3.07 -14.62 5.34
N ASP A 311 -4.37 -14.82 5.50
CA ASP A 311 -5.10 -14.89 6.77
C ASP A 311 -4.78 -13.77 7.77
N SER A 312 -4.61 -12.56 7.26
CA SER A 312 -4.19 -11.40 8.05
C SER A 312 -5.28 -10.33 8.08
N THR A 313 -5.21 -9.45 9.07
CA THR A 313 -6.11 -8.29 9.17
C THR A 313 -5.34 -7.01 8.94
N LEU A 314 -5.80 -6.20 7.98
CA LEU A 314 -5.27 -4.90 7.61
C LEU A 314 -6.28 -3.84 8.04
N THR A 315 -5.88 -2.90 8.89
CA THR A 315 -6.81 -1.92 9.47
C THR A 315 -6.25 -0.51 9.43
N LEU A 316 -7.07 0.41 8.92
CA LEU A 316 -6.87 1.83 9.13
C LEU A 316 -7.70 2.30 10.32
N VAL A 317 -7.06 3.03 11.22
CA VAL A 317 -7.72 3.79 12.28
C VAL A 317 -7.58 5.27 11.97
N GLY A 318 -8.51 6.10 12.43
CA GLY A 318 -8.52 7.53 12.12
C GLY A 318 -9.06 8.31 13.30
N LYS A 319 -8.26 8.36 14.37
CA LYS A 319 -8.71 9.01 15.59
C LYS A 319 -8.87 10.52 15.33
N ASP A 320 -10.01 11.06 15.73
CA ASP A 320 -10.33 12.50 15.63
C ASP A 320 -10.44 13.03 14.18
N GLN A 321 -10.57 12.15 13.18
CA GLN A 321 -10.78 12.55 11.79
C GLN A 321 -12.14 13.24 11.59
N LYS A 322 -12.18 14.19 10.66
CA LYS A 322 -13.39 14.95 10.30
C LYS A 322 -13.84 14.60 8.88
N ASP A 323 -14.13 13.32 8.69
CA ASP A 323 -14.55 12.77 7.41
C ASP A 323 -15.98 12.23 7.58
N PRO A 324 -16.99 12.80 6.88
CA PRO A 324 -18.38 12.35 7.01
C PRO A 324 -18.63 10.98 6.36
N TYR A 325 -17.75 10.52 5.46
CA TYR A 325 -17.87 9.23 4.79
C TYR A 325 -17.05 8.15 5.46
N SER A 326 -16.04 8.50 6.24
CA SER A 326 -15.20 7.56 6.98
C SER A 326 -15.54 7.58 8.48
N THR A 327 -16.41 6.65 8.93
CA THR A 327 -17.02 6.70 10.28
C THR A 327 -16.60 5.58 11.23
N SER A 328 -16.17 4.43 10.71
CA SER A 328 -15.75 3.25 11.50
C SER A 328 -14.23 3.06 11.49
N PHE A 329 -13.58 3.43 10.39
CA PHE A 329 -12.17 3.21 10.10
C PHE A 329 -11.50 4.51 9.65
N GLY A 330 -10.17 4.51 9.52
CA GLY A 330 -9.41 5.70 9.11
C GLY A 330 -9.33 5.93 7.61
N SER A 331 -9.30 7.19 7.19
CA SER A 331 -9.04 7.59 5.80
C SER A 331 -7.70 7.06 5.28
N GLY A 332 -7.65 6.60 4.03
CA GLY A 332 -6.45 6.04 3.41
C GLY A 332 -6.73 4.78 2.60
N TYR A 333 -5.69 3.99 2.36
CA TYR A 333 -5.77 2.72 1.65
C TYR A 333 -5.22 1.53 2.47
N GLY A 334 -5.78 0.34 2.22
CA GLY A 334 -5.18 -0.92 2.69
C GLY A 334 -3.86 -1.19 1.97
N THR A 335 -3.88 -1.24 0.63
CA THR A 335 -2.68 -1.37 -0.21
C THR A 335 -2.62 -0.38 -1.38
N TYR A 336 -1.43 -0.23 -1.97
CA TYR A 336 -1.18 0.62 -3.12
C TYR A 336 -0.46 -0.19 -4.19
N ILE A 337 -1.07 -0.36 -5.35
CA ILE A 337 -0.60 -1.23 -6.43
C ILE A 337 0.04 -0.33 -7.50
N ILE A 338 1.37 -0.33 -7.57
CA ILE A 338 2.15 0.50 -8.50
C ILE A 338 3.34 -0.27 -9.08
N GLY A 339 3.87 0.21 -10.20
CA GLY A 339 5.11 -0.32 -10.75
C GLY A 339 4.97 -1.73 -11.31
N ASN A 340 3.80 -2.09 -11.85
CA ASN A 340 3.54 -3.47 -12.30
C ASN A 340 3.64 -4.50 -11.14
N ALA A 341 3.32 -4.08 -9.91
CA ALA A 341 3.29 -4.97 -8.76
C ALA A 341 2.23 -6.07 -8.92
N GLN A 342 2.54 -7.25 -8.41
CA GLN A 342 1.62 -8.36 -8.24
C GLN A 342 1.23 -8.45 -6.77
N GLU A 343 -0.04 -8.20 -6.45
CA GLU A 343 -0.57 -8.30 -5.08
C GLU A 343 -1.53 -9.49 -4.95
N ARG A 344 -1.36 -10.30 -3.90
CA ARG A 344 -2.10 -11.55 -3.70
C ARG A 344 -2.67 -11.61 -2.28
N PHE A 345 -3.99 -11.60 -2.16
CA PHE A 345 -4.71 -11.56 -0.89
C PHE A 345 -5.58 -12.80 -0.71
N TYR A 346 -5.22 -13.63 0.28
CA TYR A 346 -5.88 -14.90 0.55
C TYR A 346 -6.42 -14.93 1.99
N GLY A 347 -7.74 -14.97 2.16
CA GLY A 347 -8.36 -14.97 3.49
C GLY A 347 -8.13 -13.70 4.30
N VAL A 348 -7.91 -12.57 3.64
CA VAL A 348 -7.54 -11.30 4.28
C VAL A 348 -8.79 -10.54 4.73
N THR A 349 -8.72 -9.86 5.87
CA THR A 349 -9.75 -8.89 6.27
C THR A 349 -9.21 -7.47 6.15
N PHE A 350 -9.83 -6.66 5.29
CA PHE A 350 -9.58 -5.22 5.17
C PHE A 350 -10.64 -4.45 5.95
N ASN A 351 -10.19 -3.49 6.74
CA ASN A 351 -11.00 -2.58 7.52
C ASN A 351 -10.49 -1.15 7.27
N VAL A 352 -11.12 -0.43 6.35
CA VAL A 352 -10.56 0.79 5.77
C VAL A 352 -11.62 1.88 5.70
N GLY A 353 -11.19 3.13 5.84
CA GLY A 353 -12.10 4.27 5.76
C GLY A 353 -12.44 4.67 4.33
N THR A 354 -11.47 4.56 3.42
CA THR A 354 -11.64 5.05 2.05
C THR A 354 -11.48 3.97 0.99
N TYR A 355 -10.33 3.28 0.93
CA TYR A 355 -10.06 2.26 -0.10
C TYR A 355 -9.44 0.99 0.49
N ALA A 356 -9.82 -0.18 -0.01
CA ALA A 356 -9.07 -1.41 0.22
C ALA A 356 -7.73 -1.33 -0.52
N SER A 357 -7.78 -0.95 -1.80
CA SER A 357 -6.59 -0.72 -2.60
C SER A 357 -6.75 0.42 -3.60
N ILE A 358 -5.65 1.12 -3.86
CA ILE A 358 -5.49 2.05 -4.97
C ILE A 358 -4.66 1.38 -6.06
N LEU A 359 -5.12 1.46 -7.30
CA LEU A 359 -4.51 0.87 -8.48
C LEU A 359 -3.89 1.94 -9.38
N THR A 360 -2.60 1.78 -9.65
CA THR A 360 -1.82 2.71 -10.50
C THR A 360 -0.88 2.00 -11.49
N GLY A 361 -0.89 0.68 -11.50
CA GLY A 361 -0.06 -0.16 -12.37
C GLY A 361 0.22 -1.51 -11.72
N GLY A 362 -0.22 -2.60 -12.35
CA GLY A 362 -0.06 -3.96 -11.83
C GLY A 362 -1.38 -4.71 -11.71
N ASP A 363 -1.38 -5.79 -10.93
CA ASP A 363 -2.56 -6.63 -10.74
C ASP A 363 -2.73 -7.12 -9.30
N ALA A 364 -3.98 -7.23 -8.85
CA ALA A 364 -4.33 -7.76 -7.54
C ALA A 364 -5.37 -8.88 -7.60
N VAL A 365 -5.18 -9.91 -6.79
CA VAL A 365 -6.11 -11.05 -6.63
C VAL A 365 -6.60 -11.13 -5.19
N TYR A 366 -7.92 -11.20 -5.01
CA TYR A 366 -8.59 -11.40 -3.73
C TYR A 366 -9.34 -12.72 -3.78
N ALA A 367 -8.91 -13.69 -2.98
CA ALA A 367 -9.43 -15.06 -2.96
C ALA A 367 -9.47 -15.63 -1.54
N SER A 368 -9.95 -16.86 -1.38
CA SER A 368 -9.84 -17.55 -0.10
C SER A 368 -8.44 -18.10 0.15
N SER A 369 -8.10 -18.38 1.40
CA SER A 369 -6.90 -19.11 1.80
C SER A 369 -7.11 -20.63 1.80
N ASN A 370 -8.13 -21.14 1.11
CA ASN A 370 -8.40 -22.57 0.99
C ASN A 370 -7.51 -23.22 -0.09
N PHE A 371 -6.21 -23.25 0.17
CA PHE A 371 -5.25 -23.81 -0.78
C PHE A 371 -5.35 -25.33 -0.82
N SER A 372 -5.31 -25.90 -2.03
CA SER A 372 -5.21 -27.35 -2.20
C SER A 372 -3.85 -27.91 -1.77
N GLU A 373 -2.81 -27.09 -1.84
CA GLU A 373 -1.44 -27.39 -1.43
C GLU A 373 -0.83 -26.16 -0.72
N PRO A 374 0.18 -26.31 0.15
CA PRO A 374 0.87 -25.16 0.74
C PRO A 374 1.44 -24.21 -0.34
N LEU A 375 1.33 -22.91 -0.08
CA LEU A 375 1.81 -21.85 -0.96
C LEU A 375 3.32 -21.63 -0.76
N ASP A 376 4.06 -21.70 -1.87
CA ASP A 376 5.46 -21.27 -1.97
C ASP A 376 5.51 -19.89 -2.66
N ILE A 377 6.37 -19.00 -2.17
CA ILE A 377 6.51 -17.63 -2.67
C ILE A 377 7.67 -17.55 -3.65
N TYR A 378 7.37 -17.30 -4.92
CA TYR A 378 8.34 -17.13 -5.98
C TYR A 378 8.47 -15.63 -6.30
N PRO A 379 9.53 -14.95 -5.85
CA PRO A 379 9.71 -13.53 -6.13
C PRO A 379 9.84 -13.30 -7.64
N LEU A 380 9.52 -12.10 -8.09
CA LEU A 380 9.59 -11.75 -9.50
C LEU A 380 11.03 -11.48 -9.92
N THR A 381 11.30 -11.67 -11.21
CA THR A 381 12.59 -11.42 -11.84
C THR A 381 12.35 -10.78 -13.20
N GLN A 382 13.23 -9.86 -13.57
CA GLN A 382 13.21 -9.20 -14.88
C GLN A 382 14.20 -9.91 -15.83
N VAL A 383 13.72 -10.33 -17.00
CA VAL A 383 14.54 -10.95 -18.04
C VAL A 383 14.56 -10.04 -19.27
N PRO A 384 15.74 -9.62 -19.79
CA PRO A 384 15.81 -8.79 -20.98
C PRO A 384 15.03 -9.39 -22.15
N ASN A 385 14.14 -8.59 -22.75
CA ASN A 385 13.30 -9.04 -23.87
C ASN A 385 13.81 -8.55 -25.24
N GLY A 386 14.94 -7.86 -25.26
CA GLY A 386 15.57 -7.34 -26.48
C GLY A 386 14.82 -6.16 -27.11
N LYS A 387 13.85 -5.56 -26.41
CA LYS A 387 13.17 -4.33 -26.82
C LYS A 387 13.81 -3.13 -26.11
N THR A 388 13.61 -1.96 -26.67
CA THR A 388 13.84 -0.68 -25.99
C THR A 388 12.51 -0.16 -25.50
N VAL A 389 12.45 0.27 -24.25
CA VAL A 389 11.29 0.98 -23.70
C VAL A 389 11.72 2.39 -23.33
N THR A 390 10.79 3.32 -23.34
CA THR A 390 11.04 4.71 -22.93
C THR A 390 10.48 4.88 -21.52
N ASP A 391 11.29 5.35 -20.57
CA ASP A 391 10.83 5.65 -19.22
C ASP A 391 9.88 6.87 -19.19
N PHE A 392 9.29 7.16 -18.04
CA PHE A 392 8.38 8.30 -17.88
C PHE A 392 9.06 9.67 -18.09
N MET A 393 10.40 9.70 -18.04
CA MET A 393 11.23 10.90 -18.29
C MET A 393 11.61 11.05 -19.77
N GLY A 394 11.24 10.08 -20.62
CA GLY A 394 11.58 10.09 -22.05
C GLY A 394 12.91 9.44 -22.40
N ASN A 395 13.59 8.79 -21.46
CA ASN A 395 14.88 8.11 -21.71
C ASN A 395 14.66 6.70 -22.24
N GLU A 396 15.46 6.28 -23.21
CA GLU A 396 15.50 4.90 -23.68
C GLU A 396 16.22 3.99 -22.67
N GLN A 397 15.61 2.86 -22.35
CA GLN A 397 16.15 1.81 -21.49
C GLN A 397 15.85 0.42 -22.06
N GLU A 398 16.56 -0.60 -21.58
CA GLU A 398 16.30 -1.99 -21.95
C GLU A 398 14.92 -2.42 -21.46
N GLY A 399 14.17 -3.12 -22.30
CA GLY A 399 12.90 -3.72 -21.96
C GLY A 399 13.09 -5.08 -21.30
N TYR A 400 12.24 -5.37 -20.31
CA TYR A 400 12.25 -6.63 -19.58
C TYR A 400 10.88 -7.31 -19.68
N ASP A 401 10.90 -8.63 -19.70
CA ASP A 401 9.75 -9.46 -19.38
C ASP A 401 9.82 -9.85 -17.90
N THR A 402 8.69 -9.73 -17.21
CA THR A 402 8.56 -10.08 -15.79
C THR A 402 8.16 -11.54 -15.66
N VAL A 403 9.00 -12.33 -15.00
CA VAL A 403 8.75 -13.76 -14.76
C VAL A 403 8.96 -14.12 -13.31
N ALA A 404 8.18 -15.05 -12.79
CA ALA A 404 8.42 -15.61 -11.47
C ALA A 404 9.76 -16.36 -11.43
N SER A 405 10.48 -16.24 -10.32
CA SER A 405 11.68 -17.03 -10.05
C SER A 405 11.38 -18.52 -10.11
N THR A 406 12.40 -19.33 -10.41
CA THR A 406 12.30 -20.79 -10.37
C THR A 406 12.49 -21.38 -8.97
N THR A 407 13.00 -20.58 -8.03
CA THR A 407 13.25 -20.98 -6.65
C THR A 407 12.43 -20.09 -5.72
N PRO A 408 11.61 -20.66 -4.82
CA PRO A 408 10.83 -19.85 -3.92
C PRO A 408 11.71 -19.36 -2.75
N VAL A 409 11.47 -18.13 -2.32
CA VAL A 409 12.18 -17.50 -1.20
C VAL A 409 11.59 -17.92 0.16
N PHE A 410 10.28 -18.09 0.22
CA PHE A 410 9.55 -18.62 1.38
C PHE A 410 8.70 -19.81 0.94
N LYS A 411 8.59 -20.84 1.80
CA LYS A 411 7.94 -22.12 1.47
C LYS A 411 6.92 -22.54 2.50
N GLY A 412 5.95 -23.34 2.07
CA GLY A 412 5.06 -24.08 2.95
C GLY A 412 4.05 -23.21 3.71
N ILE A 413 3.61 -22.10 3.12
CA ILE A 413 2.61 -21.22 3.72
C ILE A 413 1.24 -21.87 3.58
N THR A 414 0.66 -22.25 4.71
CA THR A 414 -0.69 -22.84 4.77
C THR A 414 -1.73 -21.77 5.08
N GLY A 415 -2.87 -21.84 4.42
CA GLY A 415 -4.03 -21.02 4.75
C GLY A 415 -4.96 -21.65 5.80
N LEU A 416 -5.83 -20.83 6.38
CA LEU A 416 -6.85 -21.20 7.37
C LEU A 416 -8.23 -21.48 6.72
N GLY A 417 -8.31 -21.48 5.39
CA GLY A 417 -9.56 -21.70 4.64
C GLY A 417 -10.56 -20.54 4.75
N GLN A 418 -10.08 -19.33 5.00
CA GLN A 418 -10.93 -18.15 5.14
C GLN A 418 -11.14 -17.48 3.79
N ILE A 419 -12.34 -16.95 3.56
CA ILE A 419 -12.59 -16.03 2.44
C ILE A 419 -12.01 -14.64 2.76
N THR A 420 -11.57 -13.92 1.73
CA THR A 420 -11.23 -12.50 1.85
C THR A 420 -12.48 -11.66 2.11
N ARG A 421 -12.37 -10.66 2.98
CA ARG A 421 -13.42 -9.70 3.34
C ARG A 421 -12.89 -8.28 3.25
N ILE A 422 -13.63 -7.42 2.56
CA ILE A 422 -13.33 -6.00 2.46
C ILE A 422 -14.49 -5.23 3.08
N ASN A 423 -14.19 -4.48 4.14
CA ASN A 423 -15.11 -3.56 4.79
C ASN A 423 -14.55 -2.15 4.59
N SER A 424 -15.21 -1.35 3.77
CA SER A 424 -14.89 0.05 3.57
C SER A 424 -16.05 0.95 3.98
N ASP A 425 -15.75 2.04 4.69
CA ASP A 425 -16.78 3.05 4.99
C ASP A 425 -17.12 3.91 3.77
N ALA A 426 -16.28 3.96 2.73
CA ALA A 426 -16.57 4.68 1.49
C ALA A 426 -16.46 3.73 0.29
N PHE A 427 -15.35 3.76 -0.44
CA PHE A 427 -15.17 3.02 -1.69
C PHE A 427 -14.44 1.69 -1.48
N GLY A 428 -14.65 0.71 -2.37
CA GLY A 428 -13.88 -0.54 -2.31
C GLY A 428 -12.49 -0.37 -2.88
N PHE A 429 -12.42 0.02 -4.15
CA PHE A 429 -11.19 0.15 -4.91
C PHE A 429 -11.19 1.46 -5.69
N MET A 430 -10.02 2.06 -5.85
CA MET A 430 -9.83 3.19 -6.74
C MET A 430 -8.78 2.89 -7.79
N ALA A 431 -9.01 3.31 -9.03
CA ALA A 431 -7.99 3.32 -10.06
C ALA A 431 -7.86 4.73 -10.64
N HIS A 432 -6.62 5.20 -10.76
CA HIS A 432 -6.30 6.45 -11.47
C HIS A 432 -5.17 6.27 -12.49
N ASN A 433 -4.82 5.02 -12.77
CA ASN A 433 -4.02 4.57 -13.91
C ASN A 433 -4.38 3.09 -14.20
N SER A 434 -3.76 2.49 -15.22
CA SER A 434 -4.09 1.15 -15.69
C SER A 434 -3.77 0.03 -14.68
N GLY A 435 -4.46 -1.10 -14.79
CA GLY A 435 -4.17 -2.31 -14.02
C GLY A 435 -5.31 -3.33 -14.00
N SER A 436 -5.20 -4.36 -13.16
CA SER A 436 -6.21 -5.43 -13.09
C SER A 436 -6.58 -5.82 -11.65
N LEU A 437 -7.86 -6.10 -11.43
CA LEU A 437 -8.40 -6.61 -10.18
C LEU A 437 -9.16 -7.92 -10.44
N THR A 438 -8.88 -8.94 -9.63
CA THR A 438 -9.64 -10.20 -9.63
C THR A 438 -10.21 -10.46 -8.24
N ILE A 439 -11.54 -10.52 -8.16
CA ILE A 439 -12.30 -10.77 -6.93
C ILE A 439 -13.01 -12.11 -7.12
N THR A 440 -12.56 -13.14 -6.42
CA THR A 440 -12.95 -14.54 -6.67
C THR A 440 -13.13 -15.32 -5.37
N ASP A 441 -13.51 -16.59 -5.48
CA ASP A 441 -13.50 -17.61 -4.43
C ASP A 441 -14.30 -17.18 -3.19
N GLY A 442 -15.52 -16.70 -3.45
CA GLY A 442 -16.45 -16.26 -2.42
C GLY A 442 -16.04 -14.99 -1.66
N THR A 443 -15.04 -14.23 -2.13
CA THR A 443 -14.64 -12.95 -1.54
C THR A 443 -15.84 -12.01 -1.37
N VAL A 444 -15.90 -11.33 -0.23
CA VAL A 444 -17.00 -10.40 0.10
C VAL A 444 -16.49 -8.98 0.20
N VAL A 445 -17.05 -8.09 -0.61
CA VAL A 445 -16.80 -6.64 -0.60
C VAL A 445 -18.05 -5.95 -0.08
N THR A 446 -17.89 -5.13 0.97
CA THR A 446 -18.95 -4.31 1.58
C THR A 446 -18.44 -2.88 1.67
N THR A 447 -19.18 -1.96 1.07
CA THR A 447 -18.81 -0.54 0.93
C THR A 447 -20.03 0.31 1.18
N ASP A 448 -19.90 1.50 1.77
CA ASP A 448 -21.07 2.38 1.92
C ASP A 448 -21.33 3.18 0.63
N ASN A 449 -20.27 3.46 -0.13
CA ASN A 449 -20.32 4.04 -1.48
C ASN A 449 -19.95 3.01 -2.55
N ALA A 450 -19.64 3.49 -3.76
CA ALA A 450 -19.32 2.64 -4.90
C ALA A 450 -18.22 1.61 -4.62
N ALA A 451 -18.41 0.37 -5.07
CA ALA A 451 -17.40 -0.66 -4.87
C ALA A 451 -16.12 -0.41 -5.70
N PHE A 452 -16.27 0.12 -6.92
CA PHE A 452 -15.17 0.46 -7.81
C PHE A 452 -15.30 1.92 -8.26
N LEU A 453 -14.32 2.77 -7.91
CA LEU A 453 -14.20 4.15 -8.37
C LEU A 453 -13.06 4.25 -9.40
N ILE A 454 -13.38 4.46 -10.67
CA ILE A 454 -12.38 4.51 -11.73
C ILE A 454 -12.28 5.93 -12.27
N LYS A 455 -11.13 6.57 -12.03
CA LYS A 455 -10.85 7.94 -12.44
C LYS A 455 -10.06 8.03 -13.74
N SER A 456 -9.31 6.98 -14.08
CA SER A 456 -8.43 6.92 -15.26
C SER A 456 -7.85 5.51 -15.47
N GLY A 457 -7.36 5.23 -16.68
CA GLY A 457 -6.55 4.07 -17.00
C GLY A 457 -7.31 2.92 -17.70
N ASP A 458 -6.54 2.05 -18.34
CA ASP A 458 -7.05 0.77 -18.87
C ASP A 458 -7.17 -0.21 -17.69
N VAL A 459 -8.40 -0.49 -17.27
CA VAL A 459 -8.66 -1.27 -16.04
C VAL A 459 -9.46 -2.51 -16.34
N ASP A 460 -8.95 -3.67 -15.94
CA ASP A 460 -9.67 -4.93 -15.97
C ASP A 460 -10.22 -5.29 -14.58
N ILE A 461 -11.53 -5.39 -14.45
CA ILE A 461 -12.22 -5.81 -13.22
C ILE A 461 -12.86 -7.17 -13.49
N ASN A 462 -12.44 -8.19 -12.76
CA ASN A 462 -12.94 -9.55 -12.89
C ASN A 462 -13.61 -9.99 -11.58
N VAL A 463 -14.92 -10.22 -11.60
CA VAL A 463 -15.72 -10.61 -10.43
C VAL A 463 -16.31 -12.00 -10.67
N ASN A 464 -15.74 -13.00 -10.01
CA ASN A 464 -15.94 -14.40 -10.37
C ASN A 464 -16.29 -15.29 -9.16
N ASP A 465 -16.68 -16.53 -9.45
CA ASP A 465 -16.66 -17.66 -8.52
C ASP A 465 -17.38 -17.39 -7.18
N GLY A 466 -18.61 -16.87 -7.27
CA GLY A 466 -19.46 -16.61 -6.12
C GLY A 466 -19.02 -15.43 -5.23
N ALA A 467 -18.11 -14.58 -5.71
CA ALA A 467 -17.80 -13.31 -5.07
C ALA A 467 -19.07 -12.45 -4.87
N LYS A 468 -19.09 -11.64 -3.80
CA LYS A 468 -20.22 -10.80 -3.41
C LYS A 468 -19.78 -9.36 -3.27
N ILE A 469 -20.42 -8.47 -4.04
CA ILE A 469 -20.15 -7.04 -4.02
C ILE A 469 -21.40 -6.33 -3.49
N ASN A 470 -21.30 -5.68 -2.32
CA ASN A 470 -22.43 -5.13 -1.58
C ASN A 470 -22.24 -3.63 -1.30
N PRO A 471 -22.37 -2.76 -2.30
CA PRO A 471 -22.35 -1.31 -2.10
C PRO A 471 -23.69 -0.85 -1.51
N LYS A 472 -23.68 -0.09 -0.40
CA LYS A 472 -24.92 0.38 0.26
C LYS A 472 -25.63 1.47 -0.53
N ASP A 473 -24.89 2.32 -1.25
CA ASP A 473 -25.46 3.33 -2.15
C ASP A 473 -26.01 2.74 -3.47
N GLY A 474 -25.84 1.42 -3.67
CA GLY A 474 -26.30 0.71 -4.84
C GLY A 474 -25.45 0.94 -6.09
N VAL A 475 -24.22 1.45 -5.97
CA VAL A 475 -23.31 1.64 -7.11
C VAL A 475 -22.21 0.57 -7.10
N LEU A 476 -22.19 -0.30 -8.12
CA LEU A 476 -21.10 -1.26 -8.27
C LEU A 476 -19.86 -0.55 -8.82
N LEU A 477 -20.02 0.17 -9.93
CA LEU A 477 -18.94 0.84 -10.64
C LEU A 477 -19.31 2.29 -10.92
N GLN A 478 -18.45 3.20 -10.47
CA GLN A 478 -18.50 4.62 -10.77
C GLN A 478 -17.26 5.01 -11.57
N MET A 479 -17.42 5.36 -12.83
CA MET A 479 -16.35 6.02 -13.60
C MET A 479 -16.56 7.53 -13.57
N ILE A 480 -15.49 8.29 -13.35
CA ILE A 480 -15.45 9.76 -13.41
C ILE A 480 -14.17 10.21 -14.09
N ASP A 481 -14.11 11.48 -14.47
CA ASP A 481 -12.83 12.08 -14.89
C ASP A 481 -11.89 12.24 -13.69
N ASN A 482 -10.58 12.32 -13.95
CA ASN A 482 -9.57 12.44 -12.91
C ASN A 482 -9.56 13.85 -12.30
N ASP A 483 -9.94 13.90 -11.02
CA ASP A 483 -9.97 15.10 -10.19
C ASP A 483 -8.62 15.81 -10.07
N ASP A 484 -7.50 15.08 -10.18
CA ASP A 484 -6.14 15.62 -10.15
C ASP A 484 -5.99 16.78 -11.15
N SER A 485 -6.60 16.62 -12.32
CA SER A 485 -6.54 17.62 -13.36
C SER A 485 -7.23 18.91 -12.91
N ILE A 486 -8.40 18.80 -12.28
CA ILE A 486 -9.25 19.92 -11.84
C ILE A 486 -8.58 20.69 -10.69
N VAL A 487 -8.05 19.96 -9.71
CA VAL A 487 -7.28 20.55 -8.61
C VAL A 487 -6.03 21.23 -9.16
N GLY A 488 -5.28 20.52 -10.00
CA GLY A 488 -4.04 21.01 -10.59
C GLY A 488 -2.84 20.91 -9.67
N ALA A 489 -1.65 20.92 -10.29
CA ALA A 489 -0.38 20.82 -9.61
C ALA A 489 0.71 21.66 -10.28
N VAL A 490 1.74 21.98 -9.51
CA VAL A 490 3.02 22.52 -9.99
C VAL A 490 4.00 21.35 -10.10
N MET A 491 4.48 21.09 -11.32
CA MET A 491 5.48 20.04 -11.55
C MET A 491 6.87 20.52 -11.12
N GLU A 492 7.49 19.80 -10.19
CA GLU A 492 8.88 20.00 -9.76
C GLU A 492 9.72 18.76 -10.07
N ALA A 493 11.05 18.86 -9.94
CA ALA A 493 11.95 17.78 -10.32
C ALA A 493 11.74 16.48 -9.51
N GLY A 494 11.33 16.59 -8.25
CA GLY A 494 11.08 15.44 -7.38
C GLY A 494 9.64 14.89 -7.44
N GLY A 495 8.71 15.65 -8.03
CA GLY A 495 7.29 15.29 -8.16
C GLY A 495 6.36 16.52 -8.13
N PRO A 496 5.05 16.33 -8.35
CA PRO A 496 4.09 17.43 -8.29
C PRO A 496 3.84 17.91 -6.85
N THR A 497 3.66 19.22 -6.71
CA THR A 497 3.06 19.86 -5.54
C THR A 497 1.64 20.30 -5.90
N PHE A 498 0.65 19.94 -5.09
CA PHE A 498 -0.77 20.11 -5.44
C PHE A 498 -1.32 21.47 -4.98
N ASN A 499 -2.28 22.01 -5.74
CA ASN A 499 -3.09 23.12 -5.26
C ASN A 499 -3.96 22.68 -4.08
N THR A 500 -4.49 23.64 -3.32
CA THR A 500 -5.27 23.38 -2.09
C THR A 500 -6.77 23.55 -2.26
N ASP A 501 -7.22 23.86 -3.47
CA ASP A 501 -8.59 24.21 -3.77
C ASP A 501 -9.08 23.42 -4.98
N PHE A 502 -10.33 23.00 -4.91
CA PHE A 502 -11.08 22.41 -5.99
C PHE A 502 -12.20 23.37 -6.40
N TYR A 503 -12.41 23.56 -7.71
CA TYR A 503 -13.53 24.34 -8.23
C TYR A 503 -14.20 23.59 -9.39
N GLU A 504 -15.52 23.54 -9.36
CA GLU A 504 -16.32 23.11 -10.51
C GLU A 504 -17.46 24.10 -10.81
N LYS A 505 -18.01 24.02 -12.02
CA LYS A 505 -19.09 24.89 -12.44
C LYS A 505 -20.44 24.31 -12.01
N ALA A 506 -21.35 25.17 -11.54
CA ALA A 506 -22.73 24.81 -11.25
C ALA A 506 -23.44 24.08 -12.42
N GLY A 507 -24.17 23.03 -12.09
CA GLY A 507 -24.98 22.23 -13.00
C GLY A 507 -24.26 21.04 -13.63
N TYR A 508 -25.02 20.17 -14.29
CA TYR A 508 -24.51 18.97 -14.93
C TYR A 508 -23.82 19.30 -16.26
N PRO A 509 -22.53 18.96 -16.45
CA PRO A 509 -21.82 19.21 -17.71
C PRO A 509 -22.46 18.46 -18.88
N GLY A 510 -22.50 19.10 -20.05
CA GLY A 510 -23.19 18.60 -21.25
C GLY A 510 -24.70 18.83 -21.26
N ILE A 511 -25.32 19.04 -20.09
CA ILE A 511 -26.76 19.33 -19.95
C ILE A 511 -26.96 20.83 -19.70
N ASP A 512 -26.42 21.33 -18.60
CA ASP A 512 -26.64 22.70 -18.14
C ASP A 512 -25.61 23.68 -18.73
N TYR A 513 -24.47 23.17 -19.20
CA TYR A 513 -23.49 23.91 -19.98
C TYR A 513 -22.73 23.02 -20.96
N SER A 514 -22.24 23.63 -22.05
CA SER A 514 -21.50 22.91 -23.08
C SER A 514 -20.10 22.51 -22.63
N VAL A 515 -19.70 21.28 -22.97
CA VAL A 515 -18.34 20.76 -22.83
C VAL A 515 -17.84 20.26 -24.18
N LYS A 516 -16.52 20.20 -24.37
CA LYS A 516 -15.91 19.62 -25.56
C LYS A 516 -15.51 18.18 -25.27
N VAL A 517 -16.18 17.23 -25.90
CA VAL A 517 -15.89 15.80 -25.72
C VAL A 517 -14.85 15.34 -26.73
N THR A 518 -13.90 14.52 -26.29
CA THR A 518 -12.92 13.85 -27.15
C THR A 518 -12.88 12.35 -26.84
N LYS A 519 -12.61 11.53 -27.86
CA LYS A 519 -12.33 10.09 -27.72
C LYS A 519 -10.86 9.75 -27.98
N ALA A 520 -10.07 10.74 -28.40
CA ALA A 520 -8.68 10.53 -28.78
C ALA A 520 -7.85 10.23 -27.52
N GLY A 521 -7.14 9.10 -27.53
CA GLY A 521 -6.35 8.65 -26.37
C GLY A 521 -7.19 8.15 -25.19
N ARG A 522 -8.46 7.80 -25.42
CA ARG A 522 -9.31 7.24 -24.36
C ARG A 522 -8.80 5.89 -23.86
N ASN A 523 -9.08 5.62 -22.60
CA ASN A 523 -8.87 4.33 -21.97
C ASN A 523 -10.08 3.42 -22.14
N THR A 524 -9.90 2.15 -21.78
CA THR A 524 -10.95 1.14 -21.71
C THR A 524 -11.00 0.50 -20.33
N VAL A 525 -12.17 0.56 -19.70
CA VAL A 525 -12.48 -0.17 -18.48
C VAL A 525 -13.29 -1.40 -18.85
N ASN A 526 -12.83 -2.60 -18.49
CA ASN A 526 -13.55 -3.84 -18.67
C ASN A 526 -14.09 -4.32 -17.32
N PHE A 527 -15.39 -4.53 -17.23
CA PHE A 527 -16.06 -5.17 -16.10
C PHE A 527 -16.56 -6.54 -16.54
N ASN A 528 -15.95 -7.61 -16.03
CA ASN A 528 -16.24 -8.99 -16.37
C ASN A 528 -16.83 -9.72 -15.16
N ALA A 529 -17.97 -10.36 -15.35
CA ALA A 529 -18.65 -11.13 -14.33
C ALA A 529 -18.88 -12.58 -14.78
N GLU A 530 -18.46 -13.56 -13.98
CA GLU A 530 -18.71 -14.99 -14.21
C GLU A 530 -19.12 -15.73 -12.93
N ALA A 531 -20.20 -16.52 -12.97
CA ALA A 531 -20.76 -17.27 -11.85
C ALA A 531 -21.04 -16.42 -10.59
N VAL A 532 -21.66 -15.25 -10.77
CA VAL A 532 -21.97 -14.29 -9.69
C VAL A 532 -23.38 -13.67 -9.82
N ASP A 533 -23.95 -13.27 -8.70
CA ASP A 533 -25.20 -12.47 -8.64
C ASP A 533 -24.88 -11.06 -8.12
N LEU A 534 -25.06 -10.06 -8.98
CA LEU A 534 -24.69 -8.68 -8.72
C LEU A 534 -25.93 -7.79 -8.61
N LYS A 535 -25.90 -6.86 -7.64
CA LYS A 535 -26.96 -5.87 -7.44
C LYS A 535 -26.36 -4.49 -7.30
N GLY A 536 -26.80 -3.57 -8.16
CA GLY A 536 -26.34 -2.20 -8.19
C GLY A 536 -26.02 -1.72 -9.61
N ASN A 537 -25.61 -0.46 -9.70
CA ASN A 537 -25.51 0.27 -10.96
C ASN A 537 -24.07 0.36 -11.47
N LEU A 538 -23.91 0.46 -12.78
CA LEU A 538 -22.64 0.72 -13.44
C LEU A 538 -22.76 2.03 -14.24
N TYR A 539 -21.96 3.03 -13.88
CA TYR A 539 -22.03 4.36 -14.48
C TYR A 539 -20.74 4.75 -15.19
N ASN A 540 -20.89 5.26 -16.42
CA ASN A 540 -19.82 5.92 -17.16
C ASN A 540 -20.02 7.44 -17.17
N GLY A 541 -19.40 8.10 -16.20
CA GLY A 541 -19.44 9.55 -15.98
C GLY A 541 -18.26 10.32 -16.55
N THR A 542 -17.57 9.82 -17.58
CA THR A 542 -16.31 10.39 -18.11
C THR A 542 -16.52 11.34 -19.30
N GLY A 543 -15.49 12.14 -19.63
CA GLY A 543 -15.42 12.99 -20.81
C GLY A 543 -16.04 14.38 -20.66
N TYR A 544 -16.19 14.87 -19.43
CA TYR A 544 -16.78 16.18 -19.13
C TYR A 544 -15.74 17.18 -18.69
N PHE A 545 -14.86 16.73 -17.80
CA PHE A 545 -13.81 17.50 -17.20
C PHE A 545 -12.50 17.08 -17.81
N GLY A 546 -11.69 18.06 -18.16
CA GLY A 546 -10.28 17.87 -17.91
C GLY A 546 -9.58 19.19 -17.87
N GLY A 547 -8.56 19.18 -17.03
CA GLY A 547 -7.63 20.26 -16.92
C GLY A 547 -8.21 21.44 -16.16
N GLY A 548 -7.87 21.51 -14.89
CA GLY A 548 -7.62 22.75 -14.16
C GLY A 548 -6.54 23.55 -14.90
N PRO A 549 -5.29 23.65 -14.43
CA PRO A 549 -4.25 24.38 -15.18
C PRO A 549 -3.81 23.69 -16.50
N SER A 550 -4.26 22.47 -16.79
CA SER A 550 -3.95 21.77 -18.05
C SER A 550 -4.95 22.15 -19.16
N PRO A 551 -4.52 22.39 -20.42
CA PRO A 551 -5.40 22.88 -21.48
C PRO A 551 -6.25 21.80 -22.18
N SER A 552 -6.22 20.54 -21.75
CA SER A 552 -6.91 19.43 -22.44
C SER A 552 -7.86 18.65 -21.54
N ASN A 553 -9.11 18.49 -22.01
CA ASN A 553 -10.10 17.60 -21.42
C ASN A 553 -9.60 16.14 -21.41
N GLN A 554 -9.88 15.40 -20.33
CA GLN A 554 -9.70 13.95 -20.32
C GLN A 554 -10.61 13.36 -21.40
N ALA A 555 -10.11 12.32 -22.07
CA ALA A 555 -10.91 11.64 -23.07
C ALA A 555 -12.08 10.90 -22.41
N ALA A 556 -13.20 10.82 -23.11
CA ALA A 556 -14.33 10.03 -22.68
C ALA A 556 -13.97 8.54 -22.84
N ASP A 557 -13.84 7.86 -21.71
CA ASP A 557 -13.38 6.49 -21.64
C ASP A 557 -14.49 5.50 -22.01
N LEU A 558 -14.09 4.34 -22.52
CA LEU A 558 -15.01 3.26 -22.89
C LEU A 558 -15.24 2.34 -21.69
N LEU A 559 -16.50 2.06 -21.38
CA LEU A 559 -16.86 0.97 -20.47
C LEU A 559 -17.32 -0.25 -21.27
N ASN A 560 -16.60 -1.36 -21.14
CA ASN A 560 -17.04 -2.67 -21.60
C ASN A 560 -17.56 -3.48 -20.42
N VAL A 561 -18.77 -4.02 -20.55
CA VAL A 561 -19.39 -4.89 -19.55
C VAL A 561 -19.64 -6.25 -20.17
N THR A 562 -19.14 -7.31 -19.53
CA THR A 562 -19.41 -8.70 -19.90
C THR A 562 -20.13 -9.40 -18.75
N LEU A 563 -21.39 -9.76 -18.97
CA LEU A 563 -22.11 -10.71 -18.13
C LEU A 563 -21.94 -12.09 -18.75
N GLY A 564 -20.96 -12.81 -18.24
CA GLY A 564 -20.58 -14.12 -18.71
C GLY A 564 -21.36 -15.25 -18.04
N LYS A 565 -20.69 -16.39 -17.95
CA LYS A 565 -21.27 -17.67 -17.54
C LYS A 565 -22.13 -17.52 -16.28
N ASP A 566 -23.40 -17.92 -16.38
CA ASP A 566 -24.35 -18.04 -15.26
C ASP A 566 -24.35 -16.80 -14.33
N SER A 567 -24.15 -15.60 -14.88
CA SER A 567 -24.07 -14.36 -14.11
C SER A 567 -25.35 -13.54 -14.22
N THR A 568 -25.74 -12.91 -13.12
CA THR A 568 -26.92 -12.04 -13.06
C THR A 568 -26.53 -10.65 -12.60
N LEU A 569 -27.11 -9.63 -13.23
CA LEU A 569 -27.04 -8.25 -12.78
C LEU A 569 -28.45 -7.70 -12.59
N THR A 570 -28.74 -7.14 -11.41
CA THR A 570 -29.94 -6.34 -11.15
C THR A 570 -29.54 -4.90 -10.91
N GLY A 571 -29.85 -4.01 -11.86
CA GLY A 571 -29.37 -2.62 -11.80
C GLY A 571 -29.46 -1.88 -13.12
N ALA A 572 -29.06 -0.61 -13.12
CA ALA A 572 -28.90 0.19 -14.34
C ALA A 572 -27.45 0.15 -14.84
N ILE A 573 -27.29 0.19 -16.17
CA ILE A 573 -26.01 0.42 -16.83
C ILE A 573 -26.17 1.68 -17.69
N SER A 574 -25.52 2.78 -17.33
CA SER A 574 -25.79 4.06 -17.99
C SER A 574 -24.58 4.95 -18.16
N ALA A 575 -24.51 5.56 -19.34
CA ALA A 575 -23.79 6.81 -19.55
C ALA A 575 -24.45 7.91 -18.71
N THR A 576 -23.65 8.67 -17.97
CA THR A 576 -24.12 9.72 -17.05
C THR A 576 -23.31 10.98 -17.20
N SER A 577 -23.90 12.12 -16.85
CA SER A 577 -23.22 13.36 -16.49
C SER A 577 -23.11 13.42 -14.97
N VAL A 578 -22.00 13.95 -14.46
CA VAL A 578 -21.64 13.91 -13.04
C VAL A 578 -21.32 15.30 -12.49
N ILE A 579 -21.60 15.49 -11.20
CA ILE A 579 -21.24 16.66 -10.39
C ILE A 579 -20.75 16.17 -9.03
N HIS A 580 -19.82 16.88 -8.41
CA HIS A 580 -19.40 16.56 -7.04
C HIS A 580 -20.46 16.99 -6.04
N VAL A 581 -20.71 16.18 -5.02
CA VAL A 581 -21.77 16.44 -4.04
C VAL A 581 -21.30 16.28 -2.60
N ASP A 582 -22.01 16.95 -1.71
CA ASP A 582 -21.87 16.78 -0.27
C ASP A 582 -22.60 15.52 0.22
N GLU A 583 -22.57 15.28 1.53
CA GLU A 583 -23.23 14.14 2.17
C GLU A 583 -24.76 14.20 2.07
N ASN A 584 -25.33 15.33 1.65
CA ASN A 584 -26.75 15.55 1.43
C ASN A 584 -27.15 15.47 -0.05
N GLY A 585 -26.19 15.21 -0.96
CA GLY A 585 -26.41 15.17 -2.40
C GLY A 585 -26.52 16.55 -3.06
N VAL A 586 -26.10 17.62 -2.38
CA VAL A 586 -26.06 18.98 -2.91
C VAL A 586 -24.73 19.20 -3.62
N GLN A 587 -24.74 19.89 -4.77
CA GLN A 587 -23.52 20.16 -5.53
C GLN A 587 -22.49 20.94 -4.70
N ASN A 588 -21.24 20.48 -4.72
CA ASN A 588 -20.09 21.17 -4.17
C ASN A 588 -19.31 21.89 -5.29
N GLU A 589 -19.61 23.16 -5.51
CA GLU A 589 -18.90 23.97 -6.52
C GLU A 589 -17.47 24.37 -6.09
N HIS A 590 -17.18 24.35 -4.79
CA HIS A 590 -15.85 24.65 -4.22
C HIS A 590 -15.65 23.91 -2.91
N PHE A 591 -14.45 23.35 -2.73
CA PHE A 591 -13.97 22.84 -1.45
C PHE A 591 -12.44 22.88 -1.40
N THR A 592 -11.89 22.74 -0.20
CA THR A 592 -10.44 22.82 0.04
C THR A 592 -9.84 21.47 0.43
N ILE A 593 -8.51 21.42 0.55
CA ILE A 593 -7.77 20.26 1.06
C ILE A 593 -8.29 19.71 2.40
N ASP A 594 -8.84 20.55 3.27
CA ASP A 594 -9.43 20.13 4.55
C ASP A 594 -10.73 19.32 4.37
N GLN A 595 -11.30 19.36 3.17
CA GLN A 595 -12.51 18.65 2.74
C GLN A 595 -12.18 17.64 1.61
N TYR A 596 -10.97 17.07 1.65
CA TYR A 596 -10.47 16.11 0.66
C TYR A 596 -11.46 15.00 0.31
N TYR A 597 -12.29 14.60 1.26
CA TYR A 597 -13.25 13.51 1.17
C TYR A 597 -14.41 13.79 0.21
N TYR A 598 -14.57 14.99 -0.35
CA TYR A 598 -15.54 15.21 -1.42
C TYR A 598 -15.04 14.76 -2.81
N LEU A 599 -13.74 14.50 -2.96
CA LEU A 599 -13.18 13.96 -4.20
C LEU A 599 -13.71 12.56 -4.46
N GLY A 600 -14.21 12.31 -5.67
CA GLY A 600 -14.81 11.03 -6.04
C GLY A 600 -16.27 10.83 -5.62
N HIS A 601 -16.83 11.66 -4.74
CA HIS A 601 -18.24 11.59 -4.35
C HIS A 601 -19.09 12.41 -5.32
N VAL A 602 -19.84 11.72 -6.17
CA VAL A 602 -20.59 12.34 -7.28
C VAL A 602 -22.05 11.94 -7.31
N ALA A 603 -22.89 12.83 -7.86
CA ALA A 603 -24.25 12.51 -8.27
C ALA A 603 -24.33 12.29 -9.79
N ASN A 604 -25.14 11.32 -10.21
CA ASN A 604 -25.28 10.94 -11.61
C ASN A 604 -26.60 11.42 -12.21
N LYS A 605 -26.56 11.86 -13.47
CA LYS A 605 -27.75 12.13 -14.29
C LYS A 605 -27.58 11.49 -15.67
N GLY A 606 -28.50 10.61 -16.05
CA GLY A 606 -28.43 9.87 -17.32
C GLY A 606 -28.23 10.80 -18.53
N TYR A 607 -27.09 10.68 -19.20
CA TYR A 607 -26.72 11.53 -20.33
C TYR A 607 -25.57 10.92 -21.13
N TYR A 608 -25.74 10.89 -22.46
CA TYR A 608 -24.69 10.50 -23.39
C TYR A 608 -24.08 11.75 -24.00
N ASN A 609 -22.80 11.99 -23.72
CA ASN A 609 -22.09 13.18 -24.17
C ASN A 609 -21.50 13.05 -25.59
N GLY A 610 -21.75 11.92 -26.26
CA GLY A 610 -21.18 11.60 -27.56
C GLY A 610 -19.89 10.78 -27.49
N GLY A 611 -19.35 10.49 -26.30
CA GLY A 611 -18.14 9.67 -26.15
C GLY A 611 -17.96 8.81 -24.91
N ASN A 612 -18.74 9.01 -23.84
CA ASN A 612 -18.81 8.10 -22.68
C ASN A 612 -19.54 6.81 -23.05
N ASP A 613 -18.95 6.10 -24.01
CA ASP A 613 -19.52 4.92 -24.65
C ASP A 613 -19.59 3.77 -23.63
N ILE A 614 -20.64 2.97 -23.73
CA ILE A 614 -20.79 1.72 -22.99
C ILE A 614 -21.12 0.59 -23.97
N SER A 615 -20.38 -0.51 -23.89
CA SER A 615 -20.63 -1.74 -24.65
C SER A 615 -20.98 -2.88 -23.69
N LEU A 616 -22.15 -3.48 -23.84
CA LEU A 616 -22.61 -4.59 -23.02
C LEU A 616 -22.69 -5.89 -23.83
N THR A 617 -22.11 -6.96 -23.28
CA THR A 617 -22.22 -8.32 -23.83
C THR A 617 -22.79 -9.27 -22.78
N LEU A 618 -23.88 -9.95 -23.12
CA LEU A 618 -24.41 -11.09 -22.37
C LEU A 618 -24.08 -12.37 -23.14
N LYS A 619 -23.44 -13.34 -22.47
CA LYS A 619 -23.10 -14.66 -23.03
C LYS A 619 -23.29 -15.74 -21.98
N ASP A 620 -23.32 -17.00 -22.41
CA ASP A 620 -23.26 -18.17 -21.52
C ASP A 620 -24.29 -18.16 -20.38
N ASN A 621 -25.56 -17.89 -20.70
CA ASN A 621 -26.68 -17.73 -19.75
C ASN A 621 -26.62 -16.46 -18.87
N GLY A 622 -25.80 -15.47 -19.23
CA GLY A 622 -25.82 -14.16 -18.59
C GLY A 622 -27.22 -13.50 -18.64
N SER A 623 -27.60 -12.82 -17.56
CA SER A 623 -28.88 -12.13 -17.48
C SER A 623 -28.78 -10.76 -16.82
N TRP A 624 -29.65 -9.84 -17.27
CA TRP A 624 -29.71 -8.48 -16.76
C TRP A 624 -31.16 -8.06 -16.47
N GLU A 625 -31.49 -7.84 -15.20
CA GLU A 625 -32.73 -7.19 -14.79
C GLU A 625 -32.50 -5.67 -14.70
N VAL A 626 -33.08 -4.93 -15.64
CA VAL A 626 -32.96 -3.47 -15.75
C VAL A 626 -33.88 -2.81 -14.73
N THR A 627 -33.33 -2.06 -13.78
CA THR A 627 -34.12 -1.45 -12.69
C THR A 627 -34.46 0.02 -12.93
N ASP A 628 -33.69 0.72 -13.76
CA ASP A 628 -33.87 2.13 -14.11
C ASP A 628 -33.39 2.40 -15.54
N THR A 629 -33.62 3.61 -16.03
CA THR A 629 -33.21 4.09 -17.34
C THR A 629 -31.72 3.82 -17.57
N SER A 630 -31.43 3.08 -18.63
CA SER A 630 -30.08 2.67 -18.99
C SER A 630 -29.73 3.20 -20.38
N ILE A 631 -28.57 3.84 -20.51
CA ILE A 631 -28.07 4.47 -21.74
C ILE A 631 -26.74 3.82 -22.12
N ILE A 632 -26.75 3.04 -23.19
CA ILE A 632 -25.56 2.33 -23.70
C ILE A 632 -25.40 2.56 -25.21
N THR A 633 -24.27 2.15 -25.78
CA THR A 633 -23.92 2.40 -27.19
C THR A 633 -23.75 1.13 -28.04
N SER A 634 -23.62 -0.01 -27.39
CA SER A 634 -23.52 -1.33 -28.00
C SER A 634 -24.11 -2.37 -27.07
N LEU A 635 -24.88 -3.31 -27.63
CA LEU A 635 -25.49 -4.40 -26.90
C LEU A 635 -25.41 -5.69 -27.72
N THR A 636 -24.77 -6.72 -27.18
CA THR A 636 -24.79 -8.07 -27.74
C THR A 636 -25.46 -9.02 -26.76
N ILE A 637 -26.53 -9.69 -27.22
CA ILE A 637 -27.29 -10.67 -26.45
C ILE A 637 -27.06 -12.03 -27.11
N GLY A 638 -26.29 -12.89 -26.46
CA GLY A 638 -26.07 -14.27 -26.89
C GLY A 638 -27.32 -15.15 -26.77
N ASP A 639 -27.28 -16.31 -27.43
CA ASP A 639 -28.33 -17.31 -27.27
C ASP A 639 -28.43 -17.77 -25.80
N GLY A 640 -29.65 -17.94 -25.30
CA GLY A 640 -29.92 -18.32 -23.91
C GLY A 640 -29.77 -17.19 -22.88
N CYS A 641 -29.31 -16.01 -23.28
CA CYS A 641 -29.22 -14.84 -22.40
C CYS A 641 -30.56 -14.09 -22.30
N SER A 642 -30.74 -13.30 -21.25
CA SER A 642 -32.00 -12.56 -21.04
C SER A 642 -31.80 -11.14 -20.51
N ILE A 643 -32.67 -10.23 -20.93
CA ILE A 643 -32.80 -8.90 -20.35
C ILE A 643 -34.26 -8.70 -19.98
N THR A 644 -34.53 -8.34 -18.73
CA THR A 644 -35.88 -8.23 -18.17
C THR A 644 -36.05 -6.92 -17.42
N ALA A 645 -37.30 -6.59 -17.09
CA ALA A 645 -37.62 -5.60 -16.08
C ALA A 645 -38.08 -6.32 -14.79
N PRO A 646 -38.03 -5.63 -13.62
CA PRO A 646 -38.59 -6.13 -12.37
C PRO A 646 -40.03 -6.62 -12.53
N ALA A 647 -40.43 -7.55 -11.67
CA ALA A 647 -41.78 -8.10 -11.70
C ALA A 647 -42.86 -6.99 -11.67
N GLY A 648 -43.79 -7.05 -12.62
CA GLY A 648 -44.88 -6.07 -12.76
C GLY A 648 -44.51 -4.79 -13.53
N LYS A 649 -43.26 -4.66 -13.99
CA LYS A 649 -42.79 -3.56 -14.82
C LYS A 649 -42.68 -3.95 -16.29
N THR A 650 -42.73 -2.96 -17.17
CA THR A 650 -42.51 -3.15 -18.62
C THR A 650 -41.14 -2.64 -19.02
N LEU A 651 -40.39 -3.45 -19.78
CA LEU A 651 -39.14 -3.04 -20.41
C LEU A 651 -39.38 -2.58 -21.84
N LEU A 652 -38.94 -1.36 -22.16
CA LEU A 652 -38.89 -0.84 -23.53
C LEU A 652 -37.44 -0.59 -23.93
N MET A 653 -37.06 -1.01 -25.14
CA MET A 653 -35.75 -0.71 -25.72
C MET A 653 -35.91 0.14 -26.97
N TYR A 654 -35.10 1.18 -27.08
CA TYR A 654 -35.01 2.07 -28.23
C TYR A 654 -33.59 2.06 -28.77
N VAL A 655 -33.43 1.88 -30.09
CA VAL A 655 -32.14 1.97 -30.78
C VAL A 655 -32.21 3.18 -31.72
N ASN A 656 -31.35 4.17 -31.48
CA ASN A 656 -31.37 5.47 -32.15
C ASN A 656 -32.77 6.12 -32.15
N GLY A 657 -33.50 5.99 -31.02
CA GLY A 657 -34.85 6.53 -30.82
C GLY A 657 -35.98 5.69 -31.41
N ALA A 658 -35.71 4.61 -32.15
CA ALA A 658 -36.71 3.70 -32.67
C ALA A 658 -36.96 2.53 -31.72
N TYR A 659 -38.23 2.29 -31.35
CA TYR A 659 -38.60 1.12 -30.55
C TYR A 659 -38.10 -0.16 -31.23
N THR A 660 -37.42 -1.00 -30.46
CA THR A 660 -36.81 -2.24 -30.93
C THR A 660 -37.09 -3.35 -29.91
N PRO A 661 -37.69 -4.48 -30.29
CA PRO A 661 -37.90 -5.60 -29.39
C PRO A 661 -36.58 -6.17 -28.86
N VAL A 662 -36.53 -6.49 -27.57
CA VAL A 662 -35.38 -7.15 -26.93
C VAL A 662 -35.35 -8.62 -27.36
N LYS A 663 -34.31 -9.01 -28.12
CA LYS A 663 -34.06 -10.38 -28.59
C LYS A 663 -32.57 -10.61 -28.80
N ALA A 664 -32.14 -11.88 -28.85
CA ALA A 664 -30.78 -12.26 -29.19
C ALA A 664 -30.29 -11.57 -30.48
N GLY A 665 -29.02 -11.16 -30.48
CA GLY A 665 -28.39 -10.40 -31.57
C GLY A 665 -27.54 -9.23 -31.09
N THR A 666 -27.02 -8.46 -32.04
CA THR A 666 -26.17 -7.29 -31.80
C THR A 666 -26.87 -6.02 -32.24
N TYR A 667 -26.82 -4.99 -31.40
CA TYR A 667 -27.39 -3.67 -31.60
C TYR A 667 -26.28 -2.62 -31.41
N THR A 668 -26.27 -1.60 -32.26
CA THR A 668 -25.29 -0.52 -32.22
C THR A 668 -25.96 0.84 -32.43
N GLY A 669 -25.37 1.88 -31.86
CA GLY A 669 -25.92 3.23 -31.81
C GLY A 669 -26.41 3.59 -30.41
N LEU A 670 -27.11 4.69 -30.24
CA LEU A 670 -27.62 5.09 -28.93
C LEU A 670 -28.78 4.16 -28.52
N ILE A 671 -28.56 3.33 -27.52
CA ILE A 671 -29.54 2.39 -27.00
C ILE A 671 -30.04 2.90 -25.66
N LYS A 672 -31.36 3.05 -25.54
CA LYS A 672 -32.03 3.41 -24.29
C LYS A 672 -32.94 2.28 -23.87
N LEU A 673 -32.75 1.76 -22.66
CA LEU A 673 -33.68 0.85 -22.01
C LEU A 673 -34.44 1.61 -20.93
N GLU A 674 -35.76 1.50 -20.92
CA GLU A 674 -36.65 2.21 -20.00
C GLU A 674 -37.59 1.23 -19.31
N VAL A 675 -37.85 1.47 -18.03
CA VAL A 675 -38.63 0.61 -17.14
C VAL A 675 -39.79 1.43 -16.59
N TYR A 676 -41.02 0.91 -16.74
CA TYR A 676 -42.26 1.60 -16.35
C TYR A 676 -43.17 0.76 -15.47
#